data_AF-A0A0Q4CZV3-F1
#
_entry.id   AF-A0A0Q4CZV3-F1
#
_cell.length_a   1.000
_cell.length_b   1.000
_cell.length_c   1.000
_cell.angle_alpha   90.00
_cell.angle_beta   90.00
_cell.angle_gamma   90.00
#
_symmetry.space_group_name_H-M   'P 1'
#
loop_
_entity.id
_entity.type
_entity.pdbx_description
1 polymer ?
#
loop_
_entity_poly.entity_id
_entity_poly.type
_entity_poly.pdbx_seq_one_letter_code
_entity_poly.pdbx_strand_id
1 'polypeptide(L)'
;MLGINLSGAEFGKGDRYGYDYIYPSLKDLSFYAQKGIELVRLPVKWERMQDKLGGALDEQELGRLLKFLDNAQSLGMKVIIDVHNYGRFAGKAIGTGDVTVEKFADFWSKLADAVGDKPAVYGYDLMNEPHNMPNKTVWPAAAQAAVDAIRTLGDKTTIFVEGESWANATNWGAHNPNLDIKDPADNIVYEAHLYLDKNQSGTYAGNYDQEGATADVGVKRLQAFVKWLEEKGARGFIGEFGVPSDDPRWQVALDNMLQAMNDYGLSGTYWGAGKWFNGYNVGLLDKNGNGKASLDTLLKNLADGNDVGLAQLWAPDPVSTGTAVNSASSAPRVGSAANHDIVDFSTATAGVTVKLDGVKYVSIEEVVGSAFNDVLIGDSAANTLIGGKGNDVLDGGAGADILTGGLGNDVYYVDNARDVLTERVGEGHDVVHATVDWVLGTSFEDLKLDGSAISGTGNKLDNLIVGNAMANILSGGWGDDVLDGLTGADRMLGGTGNDTYYVDNIGDQTIEGFKEGNDTVISVIDWTLGSNVENLTLIGGALRGTGNSSSNRLTANDSGNFLYGLKGNDVLTGGAGKDWLEGGEGNDELIGGAGDDILIGGAHRDTLTGGEGRDTFRYTAVSESKGGDMDRILDFTKGQDVIDLSLIDANRNASGNQAMTFIGTGEFTRKAGQLRYELRDDYTLIEADVNGDGKADFGIRLEEFHYKLAASDFIL
;
A
#
# COMPACT_ATOMS: atom_id res chain seq x y z
N MET A 1 6.43 -0.24 -0.63
CA MET A 1 7.80 -0.81 -0.74
C MET A 1 7.85 -2.31 -0.46
N LEU A 2 7.18 -2.80 0.60
CA LEU A 2 7.30 -4.19 1.04
C LEU A 2 6.02 -4.98 0.77
N GLY A 3 6.19 -6.12 0.11
CA GLY A 3 5.11 -7.07 -0.18
C GLY A 3 5.35 -8.44 0.43
N ILE A 4 4.55 -9.40 -0.01
CA ILE A 4 4.69 -10.81 0.36
C ILE A 4 4.62 -11.73 -0.86
N ASN A 5 5.31 -12.87 -0.78
CA ASN A 5 5.09 -14.00 -1.68
C ASN A 5 3.93 -14.85 -1.13
N LEU A 6 2.77 -14.80 -1.79
CA LEU A 6 1.58 -15.53 -1.38
C LEU A 6 1.53 -16.89 -2.09
N SER A 7 2.25 -17.84 -1.51
CA SER A 7 2.48 -19.16 -2.08
C SER A 7 1.28 -20.11 -2.01
N GLY A 8 1.27 -21.07 -2.91
CA GLY A 8 0.33 -22.18 -2.94
C GLY A 8 0.09 -22.69 -4.36
N ALA A 9 0.04 -21.81 -5.36
CA ALA A 9 -0.36 -22.15 -6.72
C ALA A 9 0.74 -22.91 -7.49
N GLU A 10 1.97 -22.79 -7.04
CA GLU A 10 3.18 -23.48 -7.46
C GLU A 10 3.43 -24.79 -6.68
N PHE A 11 2.76 -25.05 -5.55
CA PHE A 11 3.08 -26.20 -4.69
C PHE A 11 2.88 -27.56 -5.33
N GLY A 12 3.52 -28.59 -4.76
CA GLY A 12 3.32 -29.99 -5.13
C GLY A 12 3.91 -30.40 -6.48
N LYS A 13 4.11 -31.71 -6.65
CA LYS A 13 4.54 -32.30 -7.93
C LYS A 13 3.37 -32.84 -8.78
N GLY A 14 2.16 -32.86 -8.22
CA GLY A 14 0.93 -33.30 -8.89
C GLY A 14 0.03 -32.13 -9.25
N ASP A 15 -1.05 -32.41 -9.98
CA ASP A 15 -1.92 -31.40 -10.60
C ASP A 15 -3.34 -31.40 -10.04
N ARG A 16 -3.55 -31.93 -8.81
CA ARG A 16 -4.88 -31.90 -8.17
C ARG A 16 -5.05 -30.64 -7.34
N TYR A 17 -5.84 -29.70 -7.85
CA TYR A 17 -6.25 -28.50 -7.12
C TYR A 17 -6.94 -28.86 -5.79
N GLY A 18 -6.56 -28.16 -4.71
CA GLY A 18 -7.05 -28.43 -3.35
C GLY A 18 -6.32 -29.54 -2.59
N TYR A 19 -5.41 -30.27 -3.25
CA TYR A 19 -4.63 -31.35 -2.64
C TYR A 19 -3.12 -31.21 -2.85
N ASP A 20 -2.70 -31.00 -4.10
CA ASP A 20 -1.29 -30.84 -4.45
C ASP A 20 -0.87 -29.36 -4.46
N TYR A 21 -1.81 -28.45 -4.75
CA TYR A 21 -1.64 -27.00 -4.79
C TYR A 21 -2.97 -26.27 -4.57
N ILE A 22 -2.93 -24.99 -4.24
CA ILE A 22 -4.11 -24.11 -4.10
C ILE A 22 -3.80 -22.71 -4.60
N TYR A 23 -4.78 -21.98 -5.10
CA TYR A 23 -4.66 -20.53 -5.17
C TYR A 23 -5.04 -19.97 -3.79
N PRO A 24 -4.32 -18.97 -3.27
CA PRO A 24 -4.74 -18.31 -2.05
C PRO A 24 -6.15 -17.72 -2.22
N SER A 25 -6.93 -17.79 -1.16
CA SER A 25 -8.32 -17.35 -1.14
C SER A 25 -8.45 -15.84 -0.91
N LEU A 26 -9.64 -15.29 -1.12
CA LEU A 26 -9.94 -13.91 -0.71
C LEU A 26 -9.61 -13.70 0.78
N LYS A 27 -9.90 -14.68 1.64
CA LYS A 27 -9.55 -14.62 3.07
C LYS A 27 -8.04 -14.53 3.31
N ASP A 28 -7.23 -15.23 2.51
CA ASP A 28 -5.77 -15.14 2.62
C ASP A 28 -5.28 -13.75 2.20
N LEU A 29 -5.84 -13.18 1.12
CA LEU A 29 -5.53 -11.81 0.67
C LEU A 29 -5.98 -10.76 1.70
N SER A 30 -7.24 -10.85 2.17
CA SER A 30 -7.82 -9.94 3.16
C SER A 30 -6.95 -9.87 4.41
N PHE A 31 -6.46 -11.00 4.91
CA PHE A 31 -5.59 -11.03 6.10
C PHE A 31 -4.34 -10.15 5.96
N TYR A 32 -3.75 -10.08 4.76
CA TYR A 32 -2.56 -9.27 4.52
C TYR A 32 -2.89 -7.83 4.10
N ALA A 33 -3.94 -7.64 3.29
CA ALA A 33 -4.45 -6.32 2.94
C ALA A 33 -4.80 -5.50 4.19
N GLN A 34 -5.48 -6.13 5.15
CA GLN A 34 -5.82 -5.56 6.46
C GLN A 34 -4.61 -5.13 7.29
N LYS A 35 -3.42 -5.63 6.98
CA LYS A 35 -2.16 -5.29 7.66
C LYS A 35 -1.34 -4.25 6.88
N GLY A 36 -1.95 -3.58 5.91
CA GLY A 36 -1.31 -2.59 5.06
C GLY A 36 -0.37 -3.18 4.01
N ILE A 37 -0.42 -4.50 3.77
CA ILE A 37 0.36 -5.12 2.69
C ILE A 37 -0.44 -5.01 1.40
N GLU A 38 0.02 -4.16 0.50
CA GLU A 38 -0.67 -3.91 -0.77
C GLU A 38 -0.05 -4.68 -1.94
N LEU A 39 1.20 -5.14 -1.82
CA LEU A 39 1.93 -5.85 -2.88
C LEU A 39 2.02 -7.36 -2.62
N VAL A 40 1.62 -8.14 -3.62
CA VAL A 40 1.71 -9.60 -3.62
C VAL A 40 2.51 -10.08 -4.82
N ARG A 41 3.54 -10.88 -4.59
CA ARG A 41 4.12 -11.76 -5.61
C ARG A 41 3.40 -13.11 -5.55
N LEU A 42 2.83 -13.54 -6.67
CA LEU A 42 2.06 -14.78 -6.80
C LEU A 42 2.82 -15.78 -7.67
N PRO A 43 3.48 -16.78 -7.08
CA PRO A 43 4.08 -17.88 -7.81
C PRO A 43 3.04 -18.75 -8.52
N VAL A 44 3.16 -18.92 -9.84
CA VAL A 44 2.36 -19.82 -10.68
C VAL A 44 3.26 -20.75 -11.49
N LYS A 45 2.75 -21.94 -11.85
CA LYS A 45 3.52 -22.93 -12.63
C LYS A 45 3.20 -22.89 -14.12
N TRP A 46 4.23 -22.77 -14.95
CA TRP A 46 4.14 -22.86 -16.40
C TRP A 46 3.51 -24.18 -16.85
N GLU A 47 3.91 -25.33 -16.31
CA GLU A 47 3.35 -26.63 -16.71
C GLU A 47 1.86 -26.79 -16.39
N ARG A 48 1.34 -26.02 -15.43
CA ARG A 48 -0.09 -25.99 -15.11
C ARG A 48 -0.82 -25.04 -16.03
N MET A 49 -0.27 -23.84 -16.20
CA MET A 49 -0.85 -22.83 -17.07
C MET A 49 -0.80 -23.24 -18.55
N GLN A 50 0.11 -24.14 -18.93
CA GLN A 50 0.25 -24.68 -20.29
C GLN A 50 0.65 -26.17 -20.22
N ASP A 51 -0.35 -27.07 -20.24
CA ASP A 51 -0.18 -28.53 -20.08
C ASP A 51 0.74 -29.16 -21.14
N LYS A 52 0.78 -28.56 -22.32
CA LYS A 52 1.59 -28.96 -23.47
C LYS A 52 2.40 -27.78 -23.94
N LEU A 53 3.71 -27.95 -23.95
CA LEU A 53 4.66 -26.96 -24.43
C LEU A 53 4.28 -26.37 -25.80
N GLY A 54 4.06 -25.05 -25.86
CA GLY A 54 3.62 -24.32 -27.06
C GLY A 54 2.13 -24.47 -27.40
N GLY A 55 1.36 -25.16 -26.56
CA GLY A 55 -0.09 -25.31 -26.66
C GLY A 55 -0.87 -24.07 -26.21
N ALA A 56 -2.19 -24.22 -26.09
CA ALA A 56 -3.04 -23.20 -25.48
C ALA A 56 -2.82 -23.14 -23.96
N LEU A 57 -3.22 -22.03 -23.33
CA LEU A 57 -3.28 -21.97 -21.88
C LEU A 57 -4.39 -22.90 -21.37
N ASP A 58 -4.19 -23.50 -20.20
CA ASP A 58 -5.24 -24.28 -19.54
C ASP A 58 -6.33 -23.32 -19.03
N GLU A 59 -7.56 -23.53 -19.49
CA GLU A 59 -8.69 -22.64 -19.19
C GLU A 59 -9.03 -22.61 -17.70
N GLN A 60 -8.83 -23.72 -16.97
CA GLN A 60 -9.16 -23.77 -15.55
C GLN A 60 -8.11 -23.06 -14.72
N GLU A 61 -6.83 -23.24 -15.05
CA GLU A 61 -5.73 -22.52 -14.38
C GLU A 61 -5.79 -21.02 -14.66
N LEU A 62 -6.03 -20.63 -15.90
CA LEU A 62 -6.24 -19.22 -16.23
C LEU A 62 -7.44 -18.66 -15.47
N GLY A 63 -8.58 -19.37 -15.41
CA GLY A 63 -9.74 -18.94 -14.63
C GLY A 63 -9.45 -18.78 -13.13
N ARG A 64 -8.56 -19.60 -12.55
CA ARG A 64 -8.12 -19.48 -11.15
C ARG A 64 -7.24 -18.24 -10.95
N LEU A 65 -6.29 -18.00 -11.84
CA LEU A 65 -5.46 -16.80 -11.83
C LEU A 65 -6.30 -15.52 -11.95
N LEU A 66 -7.20 -15.45 -12.94
CA LEU A 66 -8.04 -14.28 -13.15
C LEU A 66 -8.94 -14.01 -11.93
N LYS A 67 -9.50 -15.06 -11.32
CA LYS A 67 -10.26 -14.93 -10.08
C LYS A 67 -9.41 -14.41 -8.91
N PHE A 68 -8.17 -14.86 -8.80
CA PHE A 68 -7.25 -14.35 -7.79
C PHE A 68 -6.97 -12.85 -8.00
N LEU A 69 -6.73 -12.44 -9.25
CA LEU A 69 -6.52 -11.02 -9.60
C LEU A 69 -7.76 -10.17 -9.31
N ASP A 70 -8.96 -10.68 -9.58
CA ASP A 70 -10.21 -9.98 -9.24
C ASP A 70 -10.38 -9.81 -7.72
N ASN A 71 -10.02 -10.84 -6.93
CA ASN A 71 -10.03 -10.75 -5.47
C ASN A 71 -9.00 -9.72 -4.98
N ALA A 72 -7.78 -9.74 -5.51
CA ALA A 72 -6.75 -8.76 -5.16
C ALA A 72 -7.20 -7.33 -5.49
N GLN A 73 -7.79 -7.14 -6.68
CA GLN A 73 -8.36 -5.85 -7.09
C GLN A 73 -9.42 -5.35 -6.13
N SER A 74 -10.31 -6.23 -5.65
CA SER A 74 -11.38 -5.86 -4.71
C SER A 74 -10.86 -5.36 -3.35
N LEU A 75 -9.58 -5.62 -3.05
CA LEU A 75 -8.89 -5.21 -1.84
C LEU A 75 -7.86 -4.10 -2.10
N GLY A 76 -7.81 -3.54 -3.31
CA GLY A 76 -6.80 -2.54 -3.71
C GLY A 76 -5.39 -3.10 -3.88
N MET A 77 -5.19 -4.42 -3.76
CA MET A 77 -3.87 -5.03 -3.83
C MET A 77 -3.34 -5.11 -5.26
N LYS A 78 -2.02 -5.05 -5.36
CA LYS A 78 -1.19 -5.12 -6.55
C LYS A 78 -0.50 -6.48 -6.61
N VAL A 79 -0.49 -7.09 -7.79
CA VAL A 79 -0.02 -8.46 -8.00
C VAL A 79 1.09 -8.50 -9.03
N ILE A 80 2.24 -9.05 -8.64
CA ILE A 80 3.30 -9.53 -9.53
C ILE A 80 3.01 -11.00 -9.82
N ILE A 81 2.79 -11.35 -11.08
CA ILE A 81 2.60 -12.74 -11.50
C ILE A 81 3.99 -13.34 -11.76
N ASP A 82 4.41 -14.28 -10.92
CA ASP A 82 5.70 -14.96 -11.02
C ASP A 82 5.54 -16.33 -11.69
N VAL A 83 6.24 -16.56 -12.79
CA VAL A 83 6.34 -17.89 -13.40
C VAL A 83 7.43 -18.71 -12.70
N HIS A 84 7.01 -19.49 -11.72
CA HIS A 84 7.87 -20.14 -10.73
C HIS A 84 8.52 -21.44 -11.22
N ASN A 85 9.41 -21.32 -12.21
CA ASN A 85 9.81 -22.44 -13.08
C ASN A 85 11.31 -22.69 -13.23
N TYR A 86 12.18 -21.90 -12.60
CA TYR A 86 13.62 -22.16 -12.54
C TYR A 86 14.31 -22.25 -13.92
N GLY A 87 13.82 -21.48 -14.89
CA GLY A 87 14.27 -21.52 -16.29
C GLY A 87 13.96 -22.83 -17.01
N ARG A 88 12.95 -23.59 -16.57
CA ARG A 88 12.66 -24.95 -17.06
C ARG A 88 11.17 -25.18 -17.34
N PHE A 89 10.92 -26.09 -18.28
CA PHE A 89 9.60 -26.69 -18.50
C PHE A 89 9.72 -28.22 -18.49
N ALA A 90 8.91 -28.89 -17.67
CA ALA A 90 8.94 -30.33 -17.44
C ALA A 90 10.36 -30.83 -17.12
N GLY A 91 11.12 -30.05 -16.34
CA GLY A 91 12.49 -30.34 -15.92
C GLY A 91 13.58 -30.11 -16.98
N LYS A 92 13.23 -29.72 -18.20
CA LYS A 92 14.19 -29.37 -19.26
C LYS A 92 14.41 -27.87 -19.29
N ALA A 93 15.67 -27.44 -19.33
CA ALA A 93 16.01 -26.01 -19.38
C ALA A 93 15.59 -25.40 -20.72
N ILE A 94 15.19 -24.13 -20.68
CA ILE A 94 15.03 -23.33 -21.90
C ILE A 94 16.34 -23.39 -22.69
N GLY A 95 16.24 -23.45 -24.02
CA GLY A 95 17.36 -23.67 -24.93
C GLY A 95 17.80 -25.14 -25.07
N THR A 96 17.06 -26.10 -24.50
CA THR A 96 17.35 -27.54 -24.66
C THR A 96 16.20 -28.32 -25.28
N GLY A 97 16.55 -29.21 -26.23
CA GLY A 97 15.59 -30.07 -26.90
C GLY A 97 14.44 -29.26 -27.50
N ASP A 98 13.21 -29.57 -27.06
CA ASP A 98 12.00 -28.90 -27.54
C ASP A 98 11.65 -27.63 -26.76
N VAL A 99 12.29 -27.33 -25.63
CA VAL A 99 12.02 -26.13 -24.81
C VAL A 99 12.86 -24.98 -25.35
N THR A 100 12.37 -24.31 -26.39
CA THR A 100 13.08 -23.23 -27.07
C THR A 100 12.75 -21.86 -26.48
N VAL A 101 13.57 -20.85 -26.78
CA VAL A 101 13.34 -19.46 -26.38
C VAL A 101 12.00 -18.94 -26.94
N GLU A 102 11.68 -19.31 -28.18
CA GLU A 102 10.44 -18.88 -28.85
C GLU A 102 9.20 -19.45 -28.17
N LYS A 103 9.28 -20.65 -27.60
CA LYS A 103 8.17 -21.26 -26.86
C LYS A 103 7.93 -20.62 -25.51
N PHE A 104 8.99 -20.12 -24.87
CA PHE A 104 8.87 -19.33 -23.66
C PHE A 104 8.24 -17.96 -23.96
N ALA A 105 8.70 -17.29 -25.01
CA ALA A 105 8.13 -16.03 -25.48
C ALA A 105 6.64 -16.18 -25.91
N ASP A 106 6.30 -17.26 -26.62
CA ASP A 106 4.93 -17.60 -27.00
C ASP A 106 4.02 -17.82 -25.77
N PHE A 107 4.52 -18.46 -24.72
CA PHE A 107 3.80 -18.60 -23.47
C PHE A 107 3.52 -17.24 -22.82
N TRP A 108 4.53 -16.37 -22.70
CA TRP A 108 4.36 -15.05 -22.11
C TRP A 108 3.43 -14.14 -22.92
N SER A 109 3.50 -14.19 -24.25
CA SER A 109 2.55 -13.49 -25.12
C SER A 109 1.11 -13.94 -24.85
N LYS A 110 0.85 -15.25 -24.77
CA LYS A 110 -0.49 -15.76 -24.48
C LYS A 110 -0.96 -15.39 -23.08
N LEU A 111 -0.08 -15.45 -22.08
CA LEU A 111 -0.44 -15.12 -20.70
C LEU A 111 -0.77 -13.64 -20.55
N ALA A 112 0.07 -12.75 -21.07
CA ALA A 112 -0.18 -11.30 -21.03
C ALA A 112 -1.45 -10.92 -21.79
N ASP A 113 -1.68 -11.48 -22.99
CA ASP A 113 -2.92 -11.26 -23.76
C ASP A 113 -4.17 -11.73 -23.00
N ALA A 114 -4.07 -12.87 -22.31
CA ALA A 114 -5.19 -13.43 -21.55
C ALA A 114 -5.48 -12.70 -20.22
N VAL A 115 -4.44 -12.16 -19.59
CA VAL A 115 -4.55 -11.33 -18.37
C VAL A 115 -5.11 -9.95 -18.71
N GLY A 116 -4.62 -9.36 -19.80
CA GLY A 116 -5.03 -8.05 -20.28
C GLY A 116 -4.72 -6.92 -19.30
N ASP A 117 -5.47 -5.84 -19.43
CA ASP A 117 -5.32 -4.56 -18.73
C ASP A 117 -5.98 -4.54 -17.34
N LYS A 118 -5.88 -5.66 -16.61
CA LYS A 118 -6.45 -5.81 -15.26
C LYS A 118 -5.77 -4.87 -14.24
N PRO A 119 -6.50 -3.99 -13.53
CA PRO A 119 -5.92 -2.99 -12.60
C PRO A 119 -5.09 -3.54 -11.43
N ALA A 120 -5.34 -4.77 -10.99
CA ALA A 120 -4.56 -5.42 -9.94
C ALA A 120 -3.20 -5.93 -10.43
N VAL A 121 -2.99 -6.07 -11.74
CA VAL A 121 -1.72 -6.54 -12.28
C VAL A 121 -0.71 -5.41 -12.20
N TYR A 122 0.30 -5.60 -11.37
CA TYR A 122 1.40 -4.67 -11.21
C TYR A 122 2.59 -5.03 -12.08
N GLY A 123 2.86 -6.33 -12.22
CA GLY A 123 3.99 -6.79 -12.98
C GLY A 123 3.95 -8.24 -13.40
N TYR A 124 4.82 -8.54 -14.36
CA TYR A 124 5.15 -9.89 -14.80
C TYR A 124 6.56 -10.21 -14.37
N ASP A 125 6.73 -11.13 -13.42
CA ASP A 125 8.02 -11.73 -13.14
C ASP A 125 8.20 -12.93 -14.06
N LEU A 126 9.12 -12.76 -15.02
CA LEU A 126 9.26 -13.64 -16.16
C LEU A 126 9.58 -15.08 -15.78
N MET A 127 10.36 -15.26 -14.70
CA MET A 127 10.86 -16.58 -14.33
C MET A 127 11.53 -16.57 -12.96
N ASN A 128 11.00 -17.36 -12.03
CA ASN A 128 11.67 -17.60 -10.76
C ASN A 128 13.02 -18.32 -10.92
N GLU A 129 14.06 -17.77 -10.30
CA GLU A 129 15.38 -18.35 -10.04
C GLU A 129 15.99 -19.18 -11.19
N PRO A 130 16.25 -18.58 -12.37
CA PRO A 130 17.03 -19.22 -13.42
C PRO A 130 18.38 -19.70 -12.85
N HIS A 131 18.71 -20.97 -13.11
CA HIS A 131 19.96 -21.52 -12.61
C HIS A 131 20.46 -22.68 -13.46
N ASN A 132 21.78 -22.75 -13.61
CA ASN A 132 22.45 -23.81 -14.38
C ASN A 132 21.86 -23.93 -15.80
N MET A 133 21.60 -22.80 -16.46
CA MET A 133 21.12 -22.84 -17.84
C MET A 133 22.22 -23.39 -18.76
N PRO A 134 21.87 -23.87 -19.97
CA PRO A 134 22.81 -24.58 -20.84
C PRO A 134 24.07 -23.78 -21.15
N ASN A 135 23.95 -22.45 -21.19
CA ASN A 135 25.05 -21.51 -21.16
C ASN A 135 24.53 -20.12 -20.74
N LYS A 136 25.47 -19.21 -20.45
CA LYS A 136 25.20 -17.86 -19.93
C LYS A 136 24.40 -16.93 -20.86
N THR A 137 24.21 -17.27 -22.14
CA THR A 137 23.45 -16.42 -23.07
C THR A 137 22.01 -16.87 -23.22
N VAL A 138 21.65 -18.07 -22.77
CA VAL A 138 20.29 -18.62 -22.98
C VAL A 138 19.25 -17.86 -22.16
N TRP A 139 19.51 -17.62 -20.87
CA TRP A 139 18.56 -16.89 -20.04
C TRP A 139 18.34 -15.44 -20.51
N PRO A 140 19.39 -14.62 -20.74
CA PRO A 140 19.21 -13.28 -21.29
C PRO A 140 18.41 -13.26 -22.60
N ALA A 141 18.65 -14.23 -23.50
CA ALA A 141 17.89 -14.33 -24.74
C ALA A 141 16.42 -14.73 -24.52
N ALA A 142 16.15 -15.61 -23.55
CA ALA A 142 14.80 -16.00 -23.16
C ALA A 142 14.01 -14.83 -22.56
N ALA A 143 14.62 -14.10 -21.63
CA ALA A 143 14.02 -12.92 -21.02
C ALA A 143 13.72 -11.83 -22.06
N GLN A 144 14.69 -11.50 -22.92
CA GLN A 144 14.48 -10.51 -23.99
C GLN A 144 13.34 -10.92 -24.93
N ALA A 145 13.30 -12.18 -25.36
CA ALA A 145 12.25 -12.65 -26.25
C ALA A 145 10.85 -12.59 -25.62
N ALA A 146 10.74 -12.85 -24.30
CA ALA A 146 9.47 -12.70 -23.58
C ALA A 146 9.04 -11.23 -23.48
N VAL A 147 9.97 -10.31 -23.16
CA VAL A 147 9.72 -8.86 -23.19
C VAL A 147 9.22 -8.43 -24.56
N ASP A 148 9.93 -8.77 -25.63
CA ASP A 148 9.56 -8.41 -27.00
C ASP A 148 8.15 -8.92 -27.35
N ALA A 149 7.81 -10.13 -26.92
CA ALA A 149 6.52 -10.76 -27.19
C ALA A 149 5.37 -10.10 -26.41
N ILE A 150 5.59 -9.69 -25.17
CA ILE A 150 4.62 -8.93 -24.36
C ILE A 150 4.44 -7.52 -24.97
N ARG A 151 5.54 -6.82 -25.25
CA ARG A 151 5.49 -5.46 -25.81
C ARG A 151 4.86 -5.40 -27.21
N THR A 152 4.93 -6.48 -27.98
CA THR A 152 4.23 -6.58 -29.28
C THR A 152 2.70 -6.48 -29.14
N LEU A 153 2.14 -6.81 -27.97
CA LEU A 153 0.71 -6.64 -27.67
C LEU A 153 0.34 -5.18 -27.36
N GLY A 154 1.33 -4.30 -27.17
CA GLY A 154 1.13 -2.93 -26.68
C GLY A 154 1.03 -2.82 -25.15
N ASP A 155 1.27 -3.93 -24.44
CA ASP A 155 1.26 -3.99 -22.97
C ASP A 155 2.45 -3.23 -22.37
N LYS A 156 2.18 -2.30 -21.44
CA LYS A 156 3.17 -1.44 -20.76
C LYS A 156 3.45 -1.84 -19.30
N THR A 157 2.87 -2.94 -18.84
CA THR A 157 3.02 -3.48 -17.49
C THR A 157 4.50 -3.65 -17.14
N THR A 158 4.86 -3.40 -15.89
CA THR A 158 6.23 -3.58 -15.39
C THR A 158 6.67 -5.02 -15.58
N ILE A 159 7.88 -5.23 -16.10
CA ILE A 159 8.42 -6.59 -16.24
C ILE A 159 9.61 -6.74 -15.31
N PHE A 160 9.51 -7.74 -14.44
CA PHE A 160 10.55 -8.15 -13.53
C PHE A 160 11.43 -9.21 -14.18
N VAL A 161 12.73 -8.99 -14.14
CA VAL A 161 13.74 -9.84 -14.78
C VAL A 161 14.71 -10.34 -13.74
N GLU A 162 14.56 -11.61 -13.39
CA GLU A 162 15.50 -12.31 -12.53
C GLU A 162 16.83 -12.65 -13.21
N GLY A 163 17.82 -13.03 -12.39
CA GLY A 163 19.18 -13.37 -12.82
C GLY A 163 19.50 -14.87 -12.72
N GLU A 164 20.57 -15.28 -13.41
CA GLU A 164 21.18 -16.59 -13.22
C GLU A 164 21.73 -16.79 -11.80
N SER A 165 22.04 -18.04 -11.46
CA SER A 165 22.48 -18.44 -10.11
C SER A 165 21.41 -18.18 -9.05
N TRP A 166 20.16 -18.56 -9.35
CA TRP A 166 19.02 -18.42 -8.43
C TRP A 166 18.75 -16.96 -8.06
N ALA A 167 18.94 -16.05 -9.03
CA ALA A 167 18.81 -14.61 -8.85
C ALA A 167 19.57 -14.04 -7.63
N ASN A 168 20.64 -14.69 -7.18
CA ASN A 168 21.25 -14.38 -5.90
C ASN A 168 21.88 -12.98 -5.87
N ALA A 169 21.39 -12.11 -4.97
CA ALA A 169 21.84 -10.72 -4.86
C ALA A 169 23.35 -10.60 -4.55
N THR A 170 23.88 -11.46 -3.67
CA THR A 170 25.28 -11.41 -3.21
C THR A 170 26.29 -11.66 -4.32
N ASN A 171 25.95 -12.48 -5.31
CA ASN A 171 26.84 -12.82 -6.41
C ASN A 171 26.34 -12.33 -7.78
N TRP A 172 25.33 -11.45 -7.80
CA TRP A 172 24.62 -10.99 -9.00
C TRP A 172 25.57 -10.58 -10.13
N GLY A 173 26.45 -9.60 -9.89
CA GLY A 173 27.35 -9.08 -10.93
C GLY A 173 28.30 -10.13 -11.53
N ALA A 174 28.65 -11.20 -10.81
CA ALA A 174 29.53 -12.25 -11.33
C ALA A 174 28.80 -13.22 -12.27
N HIS A 175 27.50 -13.42 -12.06
CA HIS A 175 26.66 -14.35 -12.83
C HIS A 175 25.87 -13.64 -13.94
N ASN A 176 25.55 -12.36 -13.75
CA ASN A 176 24.73 -11.55 -14.63
C ASN A 176 25.47 -10.30 -15.21
N PRO A 177 26.78 -10.36 -15.55
CA PRO A 177 27.53 -9.14 -15.92
C PRO A 177 27.01 -8.46 -17.20
N ASN A 178 26.36 -9.24 -18.08
CA ASN A 178 25.87 -8.80 -19.39
C ASN A 178 24.34 -8.94 -19.50
N LEU A 179 23.62 -9.12 -18.39
CA LEU A 179 22.16 -9.08 -18.41
C LEU A 179 21.75 -7.63 -18.67
N ASP A 180 21.15 -7.37 -19.83
CA ASP A 180 20.78 -6.04 -20.29
C ASP A 180 19.59 -6.19 -21.23
N ILE A 181 18.40 -6.06 -20.66
CA ILE A 181 17.13 -6.20 -21.36
C ILE A 181 16.73 -4.84 -21.92
N LYS A 182 16.40 -4.82 -23.21
CA LYS A 182 15.91 -3.63 -23.89
C LYS A 182 14.40 -3.64 -23.89
N ASP A 183 13.80 -2.58 -23.36
CA ASP A 183 12.36 -2.39 -23.34
C ASP A 183 12.02 -1.02 -23.92
N PRO A 184 11.23 -0.94 -25.02
CA PRO A 184 10.78 0.33 -25.57
C PRO A 184 9.85 1.12 -24.62
N ALA A 185 9.25 0.47 -23.62
CA ALA A 185 8.44 1.13 -22.59
C ALA A 185 9.27 1.67 -21.41
N ASP A 186 10.59 1.39 -21.40
CA ASP A 186 11.51 1.70 -20.30
C ASP A 186 10.99 1.25 -18.93
N ASN A 187 10.29 0.10 -18.89
CA ASN A 187 9.61 -0.37 -17.70
C ASN A 187 10.09 -1.76 -17.22
N ILE A 188 11.41 -1.95 -17.19
CA ILE A 188 12.09 -3.13 -16.64
C ILE A 188 12.54 -2.88 -15.20
N VAL A 189 12.38 -3.89 -14.34
CA VAL A 189 12.95 -3.96 -13.00
C VAL A 189 13.74 -5.26 -12.88
N TYR A 190 14.99 -5.21 -12.43
CA TYR A 190 15.76 -6.42 -12.17
C TYR A 190 15.45 -6.96 -10.78
N GLU A 191 15.20 -8.26 -10.70
CA GLU A 191 14.77 -8.92 -9.46
C GLU A 191 15.85 -9.86 -8.94
N ALA A 192 16.23 -9.71 -7.67
CA ALA A 192 17.22 -10.54 -7.01
C ALA A 192 16.67 -11.17 -5.72
N HIS A 193 17.19 -12.32 -5.33
CA HIS A 193 16.81 -13.04 -4.12
C HIS A 193 17.90 -12.98 -3.06
N LEU A 194 17.49 -12.90 -1.80
CA LEU A 194 18.37 -12.64 -0.67
C LEU A 194 17.94 -13.39 0.60
N TYR A 195 18.60 -14.51 0.86
CA TYR A 195 18.51 -15.21 2.14
C TYR A 195 19.75 -14.97 2.99
N LEU A 196 19.61 -15.06 4.32
CA LEU A 196 20.65 -14.69 5.30
C LEU A 196 21.43 -15.88 5.88
N ASP A 197 20.98 -17.11 5.62
CA ASP A 197 21.70 -18.34 5.98
C ASP A 197 23.05 -18.43 5.26
N LYS A 198 24.00 -19.20 5.80
CA LYS A 198 25.40 -19.21 5.33
C LYS A 198 25.55 -19.56 3.85
N ASN A 199 24.73 -20.47 3.34
CA ASN A 199 24.70 -20.89 1.95
C ASN A 199 23.67 -20.15 1.10
N GLN A 200 22.96 -19.15 1.66
CA GLN A 200 22.01 -18.28 0.94
C GLN A 200 20.91 -19.06 0.24
N SER A 201 20.38 -20.09 0.92
CA SER A 201 19.40 -21.03 0.37
C SER A 201 17.99 -20.83 0.93
N GLY A 202 17.85 -20.04 2.00
CA GLY A 202 16.57 -19.88 2.71
C GLY A 202 16.14 -21.11 3.50
N THR A 203 16.97 -22.16 3.59
CA THR A 203 16.62 -23.40 4.30
C THR A 203 16.84 -23.31 5.81
N TYR A 204 17.85 -22.53 6.25
CA TYR A 204 18.20 -22.37 7.67
C TYR A 204 18.34 -23.72 8.41
N ALA A 205 18.93 -24.74 7.77
CA ALA A 205 19.00 -26.10 8.29
C ALA A 205 20.38 -26.42 8.92
N GLY A 206 20.43 -26.89 10.17
CA GLY A 206 21.62 -27.49 10.82
C GLY A 206 22.37 -26.58 11.81
N ASN A 207 23.61 -26.94 12.19
CA ASN A 207 24.46 -26.13 13.09
C ASN A 207 25.03 -24.84 12.44
N TYR A 208 24.60 -24.50 11.23
CA TYR A 208 25.13 -23.36 10.48
C TYR A 208 24.67 -22.00 11.02
N ASP A 209 23.67 -21.99 11.93
CA ASP A 209 23.04 -20.80 12.53
C ASP A 209 23.77 -20.23 13.76
N GLN A 210 24.81 -20.90 14.28
CA GLN A 210 25.49 -20.44 15.49
C GLN A 210 26.60 -19.40 15.23
N GLU A 211 27.14 -19.32 14.00
CA GLU A 211 28.27 -18.44 13.67
C GLU A 211 27.92 -17.24 12.76
N GLY A 212 26.72 -17.18 12.15
CA GLY A 212 26.46 -16.35 10.96
C GLY A 212 25.41 -15.24 11.04
N ALA A 213 24.57 -15.17 12.08
CA ALA A 213 23.54 -14.14 12.22
C ALA A 213 24.14 -12.82 12.76
N THR A 214 25.00 -12.18 11.97
CA THR A 214 25.43 -10.81 12.28
C THR A 214 24.31 -9.85 11.90
N ALA A 215 24.15 -8.78 12.68
CA ALA A 215 23.12 -7.77 12.46
C ALA A 215 23.20 -7.13 11.05
N ASP A 216 24.38 -7.13 10.41
CA ASP A 216 24.64 -6.49 9.12
C ASP A 216 24.73 -7.48 7.94
N VAL A 217 24.37 -8.76 8.13
CA VAL A 217 24.58 -9.79 7.09
C VAL A 217 23.74 -9.54 5.84
N GLY A 218 22.50 -9.05 5.97
CA GLY A 218 21.66 -8.68 4.84
C GLY A 218 22.21 -7.47 4.08
N VAL A 219 22.60 -6.43 4.82
CA VAL A 219 23.22 -5.22 4.26
C VAL A 219 24.44 -5.56 3.41
N LYS A 220 25.35 -6.40 3.91
CA LYS A 220 26.55 -6.82 3.17
C LYS A 220 26.24 -7.58 1.88
N ARG A 221 25.14 -8.34 1.87
CA ARG A 221 24.76 -9.19 0.73
C ARG A 221 24.02 -8.41 -0.36
N LEU A 222 23.37 -7.30 -0.01
CA LEU A 222 22.77 -6.38 -0.99
C LEU A 222 23.82 -5.67 -1.86
N GLN A 223 25.00 -5.37 -1.31
CA GLN A 223 26.01 -4.49 -1.92
C GLN A 223 26.36 -4.85 -3.37
N ALA A 224 26.49 -6.14 -3.69
CA ALA A 224 26.87 -6.57 -5.03
C ALA A 224 25.76 -6.34 -6.07
N PHE A 225 24.51 -6.47 -5.66
CA PHE A 225 23.36 -6.21 -6.51
C PHE A 225 23.14 -4.71 -6.69
N VAL A 226 23.12 -3.95 -5.58
CA VAL A 226 23.00 -2.48 -5.60
C VAL A 226 24.08 -1.85 -6.48
N LYS A 227 25.35 -2.23 -6.30
CA LYS A 227 26.46 -1.75 -7.13
C LYS A 227 26.26 -2.05 -8.61
N TRP A 228 25.70 -3.22 -8.93
CA TRP A 228 25.43 -3.57 -10.32
C TRP A 228 24.29 -2.75 -10.91
N LEU A 229 23.22 -2.49 -10.13
CA LEU A 229 22.11 -1.63 -10.52
C LEU A 229 22.61 -0.20 -10.81
N GLU A 230 23.40 0.36 -9.88
CA GLU A 230 24.03 1.68 -10.01
C GLU A 230 24.90 1.76 -11.27
N GLU A 231 25.76 0.76 -11.51
CA GLU A 231 26.62 0.69 -12.70
C GLU A 231 25.83 0.61 -14.03
N LYS A 232 24.58 0.14 -13.97
CA LYS A 232 23.70 -0.02 -15.13
C LYS A 232 22.65 1.07 -15.27
N GLY A 233 22.47 1.93 -14.26
CA GLY A 233 21.34 2.85 -14.19
C GLY A 233 20.01 2.09 -14.21
N ALA A 234 19.91 0.98 -13.47
CA ALA A 234 18.78 0.06 -13.53
C ALA A 234 17.99 0.04 -12.22
N ARG A 235 16.68 -0.22 -12.31
CA ARG A 235 15.81 -0.39 -11.14
C ARG A 235 15.90 -1.81 -10.57
N GLY A 236 15.82 -1.91 -9.24
CA GLY A 236 15.97 -3.17 -8.51
C GLY A 236 14.76 -3.56 -7.66
N PHE A 237 14.59 -4.86 -7.46
CA PHE A 237 13.60 -5.44 -6.58
C PHE A 237 14.19 -6.67 -5.86
N ILE A 238 13.86 -6.88 -4.60
CA ILE A 238 14.21 -8.10 -3.86
C ILE A 238 13.01 -9.05 -3.84
N GLY A 239 12.98 -9.99 -4.78
CA GLY A 239 11.88 -10.93 -5.01
C GLY A 239 11.58 -11.86 -3.86
N GLU A 240 12.63 -12.30 -3.18
CA GLU A 240 12.53 -13.19 -2.05
C GLU A 240 13.54 -12.84 -0.98
N PHE A 241 13.04 -12.63 0.23
CA PHE A 241 13.84 -12.63 1.45
C PHE A 241 13.02 -13.22 2.60
N GLY A 242 13.65 -13.95 3.51
CA GLY A 242 12.92 -14.54 4.64
C GLY A 242 13.86 -15.05 5.70
N VAL A 243 13.43 -15.03 6.95
CA VAL A 243 14.25 -15.45 8.09
C VAL A 243 13.43 -16.25 9.11
N PRO A 244 14.04 -17.18 9.86
CA PRO A 244 13.38 -17.87 10.96
C PRO A 244 12.99 -16.90 12.09
N SER A 245 11.84 -17.13 12.71
CA SER A 245 11.37 -16.32 13.85
C SER A 245 11.73 -16.90 15.22
N ASP A 246 12.42 -18.04 15.27
CA ASP A 246 12.83 -18.73 16.50
C ASP A 246 14.10 -18.16 17.15
N ASP A 247 14.89 -17.38 16.40
CA ASP A 247 16.07 -16.66 16.90
C ASP A 247 15.92 -15.13 16.67
N PRO A 248 15.89 -14.32 17.75
CA PRO A 248 15.78 -12.86 17.65
C PRO A 248 16.89 -12.19 16.82
N ARG A 249 18.09 -12.80 16.72
CA ARG A 249 19.20 -12.24 15.92
C ARG A 249 18.83 -12.12 14.45
N TRP A 250 17.99 -13.01 13.94
CA TRP A 250 17.49 -12.94 12.58
C TRP A 250 16.52 -11.79 12.36
N GLN A 251 15.74 -11.42 13.38
CA GLN A 251 14.85 -10.27 13.28
C GLN A 251 15.64 -8.96 13.24
N VAL A 252 16.72 -8.86 14.03
CA VAL A 252 17.66 -7.72 13.95
C VAL A 252 18.31 -7.63 12.57
N ALA A 253 18.75 -8.77 12.02
CA ALA A 253 19.35 -8.79 10.69
C ALA A 253 18.35 -8.45 9.58
N LEU A 254 17.09 -8.88 9.72
CA LEU A 254 16.00 -8.52 8.83
C LEU A 254 15.69 -7.03 8.91
N ASP A 255 15.50 -6.48 10.10
CA ASP A 255 15.21 -5.05 10.33
C ASP A 255 16.28 -4.16 9.68
N ASN A 256 17.57 -4.45 9.92
CA ASN A 256 18.67 -3.71 9.30
C ASN A 256 18.75 -3.88 7.77
N MET A 257 18.36 -5.06 7.26
CA MET A 257 18.31 -5.30 5.82
C MET A 257 17.18 -4.50 5.18
N LEU A 258 16.00 -4.45 5.80
CA LEU A 258 14.86 -3.68 5.32
C LEU A 258 15.14 -2.17 5.34
N GLN A 259 15.79 -1.68 6.40
CA GLN A 259 16.29 -0.30 6.45
C GLN A 259 17.30 -0.03 5.33
N ALA A 260 18.27 -0.92 5.11
CA ALA A 260 19.23 -0.75 4.01
C ALA A 260 18.56 -0.84 2.64
N MET A 261 17.59 -1.74 2.45
CA MET A 261 16.79 -1.77 1.23
C MET A 261 16.13 -0.42 1.01
N ASN A 262 15.50 0.16 2.03
CA ASN A 262 14.92 1.50 1.98
C ASN A 262 15.94 2.60 1.64
N ASP A 263 17.12 2.55 2.24
CA ASP A 263 18.20 3.52 1.99
C ASP A 263 18.69 3.48 0.52
N TYR A 264 18.71 2.29 -0.10
CA TYR A 264 19.06 2.09 -1.51
C TYR A 264 17.87 2.25 -2.46
N GLY A 265 16.78 2.79 -1.93
CA GLY A 265 15.45 2.24 -2.05
C GLY A 265 15.19 1.16 -3.11
N LEU A 266 15.11 -0.04 -2.56
CA LEU A 266 14.70 -1.27 -3.18
C LEU A 266 13.37 -1.66 -2.56
N SER A 267 12.40 -1.98 -3.40
CA SER A 267 11.21 -2.70 -2.96
C SER A 267 11.48 -4.21 -2.90
N GLY A 268 10.63 -4.97 -2.23
CA GLY A 268 10.78 -6.42 -2.21
C GLY A 268 9.62 -7.17 -1.57
N THR A 269 9.61 -8.49 -1.72
CA THR A 269 8.56 -9.36 -1.18
C THR A 269 9.11 -10.39 -0.19
N TYR A 270 8.54 -10.42 1.01
CA TYR A 270 8.90 -11.40 2.02
C TYR A 270 8.50 -12.80 1.56
N TRP A 271 9.44 -13.74 1.56
CA TRP A 271 9.21 -15.13 1.23
C TRP A 271 8.59 -15.90 2.40
N GLY A 272 7.30 -16.16 2.23
CA GLY A 272 6.58 -17.21 2.92
C GLY A 272 5.23 -16.80 3.49
N ALA A 273 4.23 -16.60 2.63
CA ALA A 273 2.86 -16.32 3.04
C ALA A 273 1.87 -17.34 2.46
N GLY A 274 0.68 -17.42 3.07
CA GLY A 274 -0.42 -18.27 2.60
C GLY A 274 -0.67 -19.49 3.49
N LYS A 275 -1.93 -19.91 3.56
CA LYS A 275 -2.43 -20.94 4.50
C LYS A 275 -1.61 -22.24 4.53
N TRP A 276 -1.11 -22.71 3.39
CA TRP A 276 -0.36 -23.97 3.32
C TRP A 276 1.12 -23.81 3.71
N PHE A 277 1.58 -22.57 3.87
CA PHE A 277 2.91 -22.22 4.36
C PHE A 277 2.94 -21.99 5.88
N ASN A 278 1.77 -21.95 6.53
CA ASN A 278 1.63 -21.75 7.97
C ASN A 278 2.43 -22.80 8.76
N GLY A 279 3.28 -22.30 9.67
CA GLY A 279 4.17 -23.12 10.48
C GLY A 279 5.47 -23.54 9.80
N TYR A 280 5.75 -23.07 8.57
CA TYR A 280 7.06 -23.19 7.97
C TYR A 280 8.07 -22.28 8.68
N ASN A 281 9.36 -22.66 8.65
CA ASN A 281 10.39 -22.03 9.48
C ASN A 281 10.54 -20.53 9.17
N VAL A 282 10.61 -20.16 7.90
CA VAL A 282 10.66 -18.77 7.44
C VAL A 282 9.27 -18.18 7.14
N GLY A 283 8.18 -18.93 7.34
CA GLY A 283 6.82 -18.42 7.06
C GLY A 283 6.41 -17.29 8.01
N LEU A 284 5.49 -16.43 7.59
CA LEU A 284 5.00 -15.31 8.41
C LEU A 284 4.03 -15.72 9.52
N LEU A 285 3.36 -16.87 9.36
CA LEU A 285 2.37 -17.37 10.31
C LEU A 285 2.79 -18.71 10.93
N ASP A 286 2.38 -18.93 12.19
CA ASP A 286 2.48 -20.23 12.86
C ASP A 286 1.42 -21.22 12.34
N LYS A 287 1.44 -22.47 12.83
CA LYS A 287 0.50 -23.53 12.40
C LYS A 287 -0.97 -23.22 12.73
N ASN A 288 -1.22 -22.33 13.67
CA ASN A 288 -2.55 -21.91 14.09
C ASN A 288 -3.02 -20.65 13.35
N GLY A 289 -2.17 -20.07 12.49
CA GLY A 289 -2.47 -18.84 11.77
C GLY A 289 -2.13 -17.56 12.54
N ASN A 290 -1.40 -17.64 13.66
CA ASN A 290 -0.96 -16.44 14.37
C ASN A 290 0.30 -15.85 13.71
N GLY A 291 0.44 -14.53 13.77
CA GLY A 291 1.65 -13.83 13.33
C GLY A 291 2.90 -14.29 14.08
N LYS A 292 4.01 -14.43 13.36
CA LYS A 292 5.35 -14.67 13.91
C LYS A 292 6.14 -13.35 13.96
N ALA A 293 7.25 -13.33 14.71
CA ALA A 293 8.09 -12.14 14.88
C ALA A 293 8.59 -11.52 13.55
N SER A 294 8.68 -12.31 12.49
CA SER A 294 9.04 -11.79 11.16
C SER A 294 7.92 -11.03 10.48
N LEU A 295 6.66 -11.38 10.75
CA LEU A 295 5.52 -10.53 10.38
C LEU A 295 5.58 -9.22 11.15
N ASP A 296 5.79 -9.27 12.46
CA ASP A 296 5.90 -8.04 13.27
C ASP A 296 7.02 -7.12 12.77
N THR A 297 8.18 -7.69 12.42
CA THR A 297 9.32 -6.94 11.87
C THR A 297 9.00 -6.34 10.50
N LEU A 298 8.31 -7.09 9.63
CA LEU A 298 7.86 -6.61 8.32
C LEU A 298 6.88 -5.44 8.47
N LEU A 299 5.86 -5.61 9.33
CA LEU A 299 4.83 -4.60 9.55
C LEU A 299 5.38 -3.34 10.24
N LYS A 300 6.33 -3.48 11.16
CA LYS A 300 7.05 -2.33 11.73
C LYS A 300 7.71 -1.48 10.64
N ASN A 301 8.42 -2.12 9.70
CA ASN A 301 9.09 -1.42 8.61
C ASN A 301 8.12 -0.89 7.53
N LEU A 302 6.85 -1.34 7.53
CA LEU A 302 5.76 -0.74 6.77
C LEU A 302 5.15 0.48 7.48
N ALA A 303 5.01 0.44 8.81
CA ALA A 303 4.30 1.45 9.61
C ALA A 303 5.15 2.68 10.03
N ASP A 304 6.47 2.56 10.09
CA ASP A 304 7.38 3.63 10.57
C ASP A 304 7.54 4.82 9.59
N GLY A 305 6.65 5.01 8.60
CA GLY A 305 6.80 6.06 7.57
C GLY A 305 8.04 5.89 6.68
N ASN A 306 8.76 4.77 6.82
CA ASN A 306 9.88 4.39 5.98
C ASN A 306 9.43 3.75 4.65
N ASP A 307 8.12 3.62 4.40
CA ASP A 307 7.62 3.30 3.06
C ASP A 307 7.65 4.55 2.16
N VAL A 308 8.87 5.02 1.87
CA VAL A 308 9.15 5.94 0.76
C VAL A 308 9.11 5.21 -0.58
N GLY A 309 8.55 3.98 -0.66
CA GLY A 309 8.46 3.22 -1.89
C GLY A 309 7.51 3.83 -2.93
N LEU A 310 6.56 4.68 -2.50
CA LEU A 310 5.86 5.58 -3.43
C LEU A 310 6.70 6.81 -3.76
N ALA A 311 7.50 7.34 -2.82
CA ALA A 311 8.46 8.40 -3.09
C ALA A 311 9.67 7.95 -3.96
N GLN A 312 9.84 6.66 -4.20
CA GLN A 312 10.76 6.10 -5.18
C GLN A 312 10.12 5.66 -6.50
N LEU A 313 8.81 5.86 -6.63
CA LEU A 313 8.25 6.14 -7.94
C LEU A 313 8.55 7.59 -8.38
N TRP A 314 9.17 8.41 -7.52
CA TRP A 314 9.46 9.84 -7.70
C TRP A 314 10.93 10.25 -7.51
N ALA A 315 11.88 9.38 -7.85
CA ALA A 315 13.28 9.80 -8.01
C ALA A 315 13.86 9.25 -9.33
N PRO A 316 14.35 10.09 -10.26
CA PRO A 316 15.76 9.96 -10.62
C PRO A 316 16.56 10.14 -9.32
N ASP A 317 17.29 9.10 -8.91
CA ASP A 317 18.07 9.00 -7.66
C ASP A 317 18.39 10.33 -6.94
N PRO A 318 18.28 10.39 -5.59
CA PRO A 318 19.26 11.17 -4.85
C PRO A 318 20.62 10.50 -5.10
N VAL A 319 21.39 10.98 -6.08
CA VAL A 319 22.81 10.66 -6.18
C VAL A 319 23.52 11.35 -5.00
N SER A 320 23.32 10.79 -3.81
CA SER A 320 24.10 11.11 -2.63
C SER A 320 25.43 10.38 -2.73
N THR A 321 26.40 11.11 -3.29
CA THR A 321 27.82 11.03 -2.91
C THR A 321 28.60 9.77 -3.34
N GLY A 322 28.38 9.32 -4.58
CA GLY A 322 28.85 7.99 -5.01
C GLY A 322 29.89 7.87 -6.09
N THR A 323 29.94 8.67 -7.17
CA THR A 323 30.96 8.44 -8.22
C THR A 323 31.18 9.61 -9.19
N ALA A 324 32.46 9.96 -9.39
CA ALA A 324 33.04 10.84 -10.40
C ALA A 324 32.58 12.32 -10.46
N VAL A 325 32.74 13.06 -9.36
CA VAL A 325 33.04 14.49 -9.47
C VAL A 325 34.40 14.63 -10.16
N ASN A 326 34.41 14.94 -11.45
CA ASN A 326 35.54 15.50 -12.21
C ASN A 326 36.96 15.14 -11.71
N SER A 327 37.31 13.85 -11.67
CA SER A 327 38.60 13.38 -11.16
C SER A 327 39.75 13.49 -12.18
N ALA A 328 39.82 14.61 -12.92
CA ALA A 328 40.99 14.94 -13.72
C ALA A 328 41.64 16.23 -13.19
N SER A 329 42.56 16.08 -12.25
CA SER A 329 43.49 17.14 -11.79
C SER A 329 44.45 17.66 -12.89
N SER A 330 44.20 17.30 -14.15
CA SER A 330 45.00 17.62 -15.34
C SER A 330 44.21 18.27 -16.48
N ALA A 331 42.88 18.44 -16.37
CA ALA A 331 42.10 19.19 -17.35
C ALA A 331 42.23 20.71 -17.11
N PRO A 332 42.33 21.56 -18.14
CA PRO A 332 42.29 23.00 -17.96
C PRO A 332 40.96 23.41 -17.32
N ARG A 333 41.01 24.35 -16.36
CA ARG A 333 39.82 24.96 -15.75
C ARG A 333 38.96 25.62 -16.83
N VAL A 334 37.65 25.51 -16.69
CA VAL A 334 36.65 26.14 -17.57
C VAL A 334 35.98 27.29 -16.80
N GLY A 335 35.95 28.48 -17.40
CA GLY A 335 35.34 29.70 -16.85
C GLY A 335 36.31 30.84 -16.53
N SER A 336 35.78 32.07 -16.40
CA SER A 336 36.52 33.32 -16.25
C SER A 336 35.77 34.32 -15.36
N ALA A 337 36.47 35.29 -14.76
CA ALA A 337 35.84 36.25 -13.84
C ALA A 337 35.19 37.47 -14.52
N ALA A 338 35.01 37.48 -15.85
CA ALA A 338 34.72 38.71 -16.60
C ALA A 338 33.53 38.66 -17.57
N ASN A 339 32.88 37.51 -17.78
CA ASN A 339 31.75 37.32 -18.69
C ASN A 339 30.70 36.40 -18.08
N HIS A 340 29.53 36.29 -18.72
CA HIS A 340 28.58 35.20 -18.46
C HIS A 340 29.15 33.92 -19.10
N ASP A 341 29.61 32.99 -18.28
CA ASP A 341 30.21 31.73 -18.69
C ASP A 341 29.18 30.58 -18.62
N ILE A 342 29.04 29.86 -19.75
CA ILE A 342 28.06 28.78 -19.95
C ILE A 342 28.79 27.46 -20.18
N VAL A 343 28.32 26.40 -19.51
CA VAL A 343 28.72 25.02 -19.78
C VAL A 343 27.55 24.26 -20.40
N ASP A 344 27.69 23.84 -21.66
CA ASP A 344 26.59 23.30 -22.47
C ASP A 344 26.83 21.82 -22.84
N PHE A 345 25.95 20.93 -22.36
CA PHE A 345 25.91 19.50 -22.62
C PHE A 345 24.74 19.06 -23.51
N SER A 346 24.05 19.99 -24.16
CA SER A 346 22.85 19.69 -24.98
C SER A 346 23.08 18.71 -26.14
N THR A 347 24.34 18.49 -26.52
CA THR A 347 24.75 17.55 -27.57
C THR A 347 25.36 16.26 -27.03
N ALA A 348 25.41 16.09 -25.71
CA ALA A 348 25.86 14.85 -25.08
C ALA A 348 24.94 13.69 -25.46
N THR A 349 25.52 12.50 -25.58
CA THR A 349 24.81 11.29 -26.00
C THR A 349 24.42 10.39 -24.83
N ALA A 350 24.51 10.90 -23.60
CA ALA A 350 24.16 10.28 -22.33
C ALA A 350 24.02 11.37 -21.26
N GLY A 351 23.41 11.01 -20.12
CA GLY A 351 23.25 11.91 -18.96
C GLY A 351 24.58 12.38 -18.38
N VAL A 352 24.58 13.57 -17.79
CA VAL A 352 25.76 14.25 -17.25
C VAL A 352 25.61 14.57 -15.77
N THR A 353 26.71 14.45 -15.04
CA THR A 353 26.83 14.96 -13.67
C THR A 353 27.76 16.15 -13.66
N VAL A 354 27.22 17.31 -13.31
CA VAL A 354 27.93 18.59 -13.26
C VAL A 354 27.89 19.14 -11.85
N LYS A 355 29.05 19.51 -11.31
CA LYS A 355 29.17 20.19 -10.02
C LYS A 355 30.09 21.40 -10.15
N LEU A 356 29.60 22.57 -9.76
CA LEU A 356 30.34 23.83 -9.78
C LEU A 356 31.24 23.99 -8.52
N ASP A 357 32.04 22.97 -8.20
CA ASP A 357 32.85 22.93 -6.97
C ASP A 357 34.11 23.83 -6.98
N GLY A 358 34.31 24.64 -8.02
CA GLY A 358 35.50 25.47 -8.18
C GLY A 358 36.78 24.67 -8.51
N VAL A 359 36.70 23.36 -8.76
CA VAL A 359 37.85 22.52 -9.12
C VAL A 359 38.03 22.48 -10.62
N LYS A 360 37.01 22.02 -11.36
CA LYS A 360 37.02 21.95 -12.84
C LYS A 360 36.29 23.12 -13.49
N TYR A 361 35.12 23.46 -12.95
CA TYR A 361 34.30 24.58 -13.37
C TYR A 361 34.46 25.70 -12.34
N VAL A 362 34.85 26.90 -12.79
CA VAL A 362 35.15 28.03 -11.91
C VAL A 362 34.49 29.27 -12.48
N SER A 363 33.67 29.96 -11.69
CA SER A 363 32.93 31.15 -12.16
C SER A 363 32.07 30.81 -13.39
N ILE A 364 31.21 29.79 -13.25
CA ILE A 364 30.20 29.44 -14.24
C ILE A 364 28.87 29.96 -13.72
N GLU A 365 28.13 30.69 -14.54
CA GLU A 365 26.81 31.16 -14.17
C GLU A 365 25.69 30.32 -14.81
N GLU A 366 25.94 29.61 -15.91
CA GLU A 366 24.90 28.79 -16.57
C GLU A 366 25.39 27.38 -16.92
N VAL A 367 24.56 26.38 -16.62
CA VAL A 367 24.78 24.98 -17.01
C VAL A 367 23.55 24.49 -17.78
N VAL A 368 23.79 23.95 -18.97
CA VAL A 368 22.77 23.28 -19.79
C VAL A 368 23.10 21.79 -19.81
N GLY A 369 22.15 20.98 -19.38
CA GLY A 369 22.15 19.54 -19.41
C GLY A 369 21.99 18.97 -20.82
N SER A 370 21.85 17.65 -20.87
CA SER A 370 21.71 16.83 -22.06
C SER A 370 20.23 16.62 -22.41
N ALA A 371 19.92 15.49 -23.04
CA ALA A 371 18.55 15.06 -23.33
C ALA A 371 18.21 13.75 -22.58
N PHE A 372 18.99 13.45 -21.55
CA PHE A 372 18.92 12.27 -20.69
C PHE A 372 19.05 12.74 -19.25
N ASN A 373 18.74 11.86 -18.30
CA ASN A 373 18.79 12.14 -16.87
C ASN A 373 20.15 12.70 -16.42
N ASP A 374 20.14 13.95 -15.98
CA ASP A 374 21.30 14.71 -15.54
C ASP A 374 21.26 15.00 -14.03
N VAL A 375 22.43 15.33 -13.48
CA VAL A 375 22.58 15.82 -12.10
C VAL A 375 23.38 17.12 -12.17
N LEU A 376 22.71 18.24 -11.95
CA LEU A 376 23.28 19.58 -12.06
C LEU A 376 23.33 20.22 -10.66
N ILE A 377 24.54 20.49 -10.17
CA ILE A 377 24.78 21.05 -8.84
C ILE A 377 25.56 22.36 -8.99
N GLY A 378 24.95 23.47 -8.57
CA GLY A 378 25.49 24.81 -8.53
C GLY A 378 26.50 25.03 -7.40
N ASP A 379 26.80 26.30 -7.14
CA ASP A 379 27.76 26.72 -6.12
C ASP A 379 27.14 27.66 -5.07
N SER A 380 27.80 28.78 -4.74
CA SER A 380 27.27 29.77 -3.79
C SER A 380 26.97 31.12 -4.44
N ALA A 381 27.27 31.23 -5.73
CA ALA A 381 26.86 32.32 -6.59
C ALA A 381 25.48 32.03 -7.18
N ALA A 382 24.87 33.03 -7.82
CA ALA A 382 23.65 32.84 -8.58
C ALA A 382 23.95 32.08 -9.88
N ASN A 383 23.38 30.89 -10.02
CA ASN A 383 23.49 29.99 -11.15
C ASN A 383 22.15 29.82 -11.88
N THR A 384 22.22 29.50 -13.17
CA THR A 384 21.10 29.06 -13.99
C THR A 384 21.36 27.62 -14.41
N LEU A 385 20.51 26.68 -13.96
CA LEU A 385 20.61 25.26 -14.28
C LEU A 385 19.42 24.87 -15.17
N ILE A 386 19.71 24.30 -16.33
CA ILE A 386 18.71 23.85 -17.31
C ILE A 386 18.93 22.36 -17.55
N GLY A 387 18.01 21.50 -17.12
CA GLY A 387 18.09 20.04 -17.28
C GLY A 387 17.95 19.62 -18.74
N GLY A 388 16.82 19.93 -19.36
CA GLY A 388 16.54 19.69 -20.76
C GLY A 388 15.46 18.65 -20.96
N LYS A 389 15.85 17.42 -21.26
CA LYS A 389 14.93 16.27 -21.29
C LYS A 389 15.50 15.17 -20.42
N GLY A 390 14.65 14.27 -19.98
CA GLY A 390 15.04 13.21 -19.04
C GLY A 390 14.59 13.61 -17.65
N ASN A 391 14.79 12.70 -16.71
CA ASN A 391 14.46 12.94 -15.31
C ASN A 391 15.72 13.49 -14.63
N ASP A 392 15.75 14.80 -14.42
CA ASP A 392 16.93 15.56 -14.01
C ASP A 392 16.89 15.92 -12.52
N VAL A 393 18.08 16.03 -11.91
CA VAL A 393 18.24 16.53 -10.54
C VAL A 393 18.95 17.87 -10.57
N LEU A 394 18.31 18.91 -10.05
CA LEU A 394 18.80 20.29 -10.05
C LEU A 394 18.96 20.79 -8.62
N ASP A 395 20.18 21.11 -8.21
CA ASP A 395 20.52 21.73 -6.92
C ASP A 395 21.28 23.03 -7.19
N GLY A 396 20.64 24.19 -6.94
CA GLY A 396 21.26 25.51 -7.16
C GLY A 396 22.42 25.80 -6.21
N GLY A 397 22.43 25.17 -5.04
CA GLY A 397 23.25 25.55 -3.90
C GLY A 397 22.80 26.86 -3.27
N ALA A 398 23.70 27.51 -2.53
CA ALA A 398 23.36 28.62 -1.63
C ALA A 398 22.95 29.94 -2.33
N GLY A 399 23.03 29.96 -3.66
CA GLY A 399 22.84 31.12 -4.52
C GLY A 399 21.40 31.64 -4.52
N ALA A 400 21.11 32.57 -5.43
CA ALA A 400 19.73 32.89 -5.77
C ALA A 400 19.56 32.47 -7.22
N ASP A 401 19.10 31.24 -7.39
CA ASP A 401 19.32 30.46 -8.58
C ASP A 401 18.09 30.38 -9.47
N ILE A 402 18.28 30.04 -10.73
CA ILE A 402 17.20 29.76 -11.67
C ILE A 402 17.31 28.29 -12.07
N LEU A 403 16.30 27.49 -11.72
CA LEU A 403 16.27 26.07 -11.99
C LEU A 403 15.15 25.77 -13.01
N THR A 404 15.49 25.07 -14.08
CA THR A 404 14.53 24.65 -15.13
C THR A 404 14.81 23.19 -15.47
N GLY A 405 13.97 22.27 -15.01
CA GLY A 405 14.12 20.83 -15.27
C GLY A 405 13.85 20.52 -16.73
N GLY A 406 12.63 20.75 -17.21
CA GLY A 406 12.26 20.55 -18.61
C GLY A 406 11.38 19.33 -18.76
N LEU A 407 11.55 18.54 -19.83
CA LEU A 407 10.70 17.37 -20.07
C LEU A 407 11.20 16.15 -19.28
N GLY A 408 10.34 15.54 -18.47
CA GLY A 408 10.65 14.39 -17.64
C GLY A 408 10.19 14.66 -16.21
N ASN A 409 10.37 13.70 -15.32
CA ASN A 409 10.04 13.89 -13.91
C ASN A 409 11.29 14.35 -13.17
N ASP A 410 11.34 15.63 -12.82
CA ASP A 410 12.53 16.31 -12.33
C ASP A 410 12.48 16.54 -10.82
N VAL A 411 13.65 16.68 -10.20
CA VAL A 411 13.81 16.96 -8.77
C VAL A 411 14.59 18.26 -8.58
N TYR A 412 13.99 19.20 -7.83
CA TYR A 412 14.56 20.52 -7.55
C TYR A 412 14.91 20.63 -6.07
N TYR A 413 16.15 20.96 -5.76
CA TYR A 413 16.59 21.31 -4.40
C TYR A 413 16.66 22.83 -4.24
N VAL A 414 16.01 23.32 -3.19
CA VAL A 414 15.84 24.74 -2.92
C VAL A 414 16.28 25.04 -1.50
N ASP A 415 17.32 25.86 -1.38
CA ASP A 415 17.87 26.26 -0.08
C ASP A 415 17.84 27.77 0.15
N ASN A 416 17.44 28.53 -0.88
CA ASN A 416 17.30 29.97 -0.82
C ASN A 416 15.89 30.39 -1.25
N ALA A 417 15.20 31.16 -0.40
CA ALA A 417 13.86 31.66 -0.70
C ALA A 417 13.79 32.63 -1.91
N ARG A 418 14.94 32.93 -2.53
CA ARG A 418 15.05 33.77 -3.73
C ARG A 418 15.30 32.97 -5.00
N ASP A 419 15.38 31.64 -4.90
CA ASP A 419 15.45 30.75 -6.05
C ASP A 419 14.18 30.88 -6.90
N VAL A 420 14.32 30.62 -8.19
CA VAL A 420 13.24 30.69 -9.17
C VAL A 420 13.20 29.38 -9.94
N LEU A 421 12.14 28.62 -9.71
CA LEU A 421 11.87 27.38 -10.40
C LEU A 421 10.97 27.66 -11.61
N THR A 422 11.30 27.08 -12.76
CA THR A 422 10.54 27.25 -14.01
C THR A 422 10.19 25.90 -14.59
N GLU A 423 8.89 25.69 -14.79
CA GLU A 423 8.34 24.45 -15.35
C GLU A 423 7.09 24.79 -16.18
N ARG A 424 6.88 24.10 -17.31
CA ARG A 424 5.67 24.25 -18.10
C ARG A 424 4.72 23.07 -17.90
N VAL A 425 3.44 23.35 -18.11
CA VAL A 425 2.37 22.35 -18.04
C VAL A 425 2.66 21.16 -18.94
N GLY A 426 2.60 19.96 -18.34
CA GLY A 426 2.74 18.67 -19.03
C GLY A 426 4.17 18.37 -19.44
N GLU A 427 5.16 18.97 -18.79
CA GLU A 427 6.56 18.60 -18.96
C GLU A 427 6.98 17.46 -18.04
N GLY A 428 6.28 17.20 -16.93
CA GLY A 428 6.70 16.18 -15.98
C GLY A 428 5.68 15.88 -14.91
N HIS A 429 6.12 15.11 -13.92
CA HIS A 429 5.62 15.13 -12.56
C HIS A 429 6.80 15.44 -11.65
N ASP A 430 6.86 16.66 -11.15
CA ASP A 430 8.08 17.25 -10.60
C ASP A 430 8.00 17.41 -9.08
N VAL A 431 9.15 17.23 -8.42
CA VAL A 431 9.28 17.29 -6.95
C VAL A 431 10.20 18.43 -6.53
N VAL A 432 9.73 19.24 -5.59
CA VAL A 432 10.53 20.28 -4.94
C VAL A 432 10.92 19.88 -3.53
N HIS A 433 12.21 19.77 -3.26
CA HIS A 433 12.80 19.62 -1.94
C HIS A 433 13.25 20.99 -1.40
N ALA A 434 12.63 21.49 -0.33
CA ALA A 434 12.88 22.82 0.17
C ALA A 434 13.40 22.82 1.62
N THR A 435 14.58 23.39 1.86
CA THR A 435 15.10 23.62 3.23
C THR A 435 14.70 24.97 3.83
N VAL A 436 13.97 25.76 3.03
CA VAL A 436 13.35 27.05 3.36
C VAL A 436 11.84 26.97 3.13
N ASP A 437 11.09 27.90 3.71
CA ASP A 437 9.64 28.00 3.44
C ASP A 437 9.39 28.20 1.95
N TRP A 438 8.44 27.45 1.38
CA TRP A 438 8.27 27.37 -0.05
C TRP A 438 6.80 27.38 -0.51
N VAL A 439 6.59 27.93 -1.71
CA VAL A 439 5.30 27.96 -2.40
C VAL A 439 5.50 27.43 -3.82
N LEU A 440 4.79 26.37 -4.19
CA LEU A 440 4.90 25.76 -5.50
C LEU A 440 4.44 26.72 -6.61
N GLY A 441 5.17 26.69 -7.73
CA GLY A 441 4.71 27.30 -8.99
C GLY A 441 3.54 26.52 -9.58
N THR A 442 2.84 27.09 -10.56
CA THR A 442 1.55 26.56 -11.06
C THR A 442 1.60 25.21 -11.79
N SER A 443 2.79 24.71 -12.11
CA SER A 443 2.97 23.47 -12.86
C SER A 443 3.54 22.33 -12.01
N PHE A 444 3.95 22.59 -10.76
CA PHE A 444 4.63 21.61 -9.92
C PHE A 444 3.62 20.76 -9.16
N GLU A 445 3.87 19.46 -9.06
CA GLU A 445 2.99 18.52 -8.37
C GLU A 445 3.38 18.31 -6.90
N ASP A 446 4.67 18.20 -6.55
CA ASP A 446 5.06 17.77 -5.21
C ASP A 446 5.97 18.74 -4.46
N LEU A 447 5.79 18.83 -3.15
CA LEU A 447 6.63 19.58 -2.22
C LEU A 447 7.03 18.72 -1.02
N LYS A 448 8.34 18.67 -0.75
CA LYS A 448 8.90 18.15 0.49
C LYS A 448 9.66 19.22 1.24
N LEU A 449 9.29 19.45 2.51
CA LEU A 449 10.05 20.31 3.41
C LEU A 449 11.16 19.49 4.06
N ASP A 450 12.38 20.01 3.97
CA ASP A 450 13.58 19.47 4.59
C ASP A 450 14.17 20.50 5.57
N GLY A 451 15.16 20.08 6.36
CA GLY A 451 15.96 21.00 7.18
C GLY A 451 15.15 21.86 8.16
N SER A 452 15.14 23.17 7.93
CA SER A 452 14.52 24.15 8.84
C SER A 452 13.25 24.80 8.31
N ALA A 453 12.76 24.38 7.15
CA ALA A 453 11.51 24.87 6.59
C ALA A 453 10.35 24.54 7.54
N ILE A 454 9.42 25.48 7.70
CA ILE A 454 8.22 25.28 8.53
C ILE A 454 6.93 25.56 7.77
N SER A 455 7.00 26.08 6.55
CA SER A 455 5.81 26.34 5.74
C SER A 455 5.95 25.86 4.31
N GLY A 456 4.93 25.14 3.84
CA GLY A 456 4.79 24.67 2.47
C GLY A 456 3.41 25.04 1.94
N THR A 457 3.35 25.45 0.67
CA THR A 457 2.07 25.75 0.01
C THR A 457 2.08 25.19 -1.41
N GLY A 458 1.05 24.43 -1.75
CA GLY A 458 0.81 23.92 -3.10
C GLY A 458 0.19 24.98 -4.01
N ASN A 459 -0.55 24.53 -5.02
CA ASN A 459 -1.06 25.35 -6.09
C ASN A 459 -2.51 25.00 -6.48
N LYS A 460 -2.79 24.68 -7.75
CA LYS A 460 -4.12 24.34 -8.25
C LYS A 460 -4.23 22.90 -8.77
N LEU A 461 -3.12 22.18 -8.72
CA LEU A 461 -3.00 20.78 -9.09
C LEU A 461 -3.20 19.94 -7.82
N ASP A 462 -3.45 18.67 -8.01
CA ASP A 462 -3.49 17.69 -6.93
C ASP A 462 -2.05 17.51 -6.42
N ASN A 463 -1.71 18.16 -5.30
CA ASN A 463 -0.36 18.23 -4.77
C ASN A 463 -0.11 17.22 -3.64
N LEU A 464 1.08 16.59 -3.63
CA LEU A 464 1.60 15.95 -2.42
C LEU A 464 2.51 16.93 -1.67
N ILE A 465 2.17 17.21 -0.42
CA ILE A 465 2.95 18.08 0.46
C ILE A 465 3.36 17.31 1.71
N VAL A 466 4.66 17.00 1.80
CA VAL A 466 5.28 16.34 2.96
C VAL A 466 6.09 17.35 3.76
N GLY A 467 5.83 17.42 5.06
CA GLY A 467 6.55 18.22 6.03
C GLY A 467 7.89 17.60 6.46
N ASN A 468 8.39 18.07 7.59
CA ASN A 468 9.52 17.53 8.32
C ASN A 468 9.14 17.31 9.79
N ALA A 469 10.05 16.80 10.61
CA ALA A 469 9.75 16.53 12.03
C ALA A 469 9.49 17.78 12.91
N MET A 470 9.39 18.98 12.34
CA MET A 470 9.05 20.22 13.06
C MET A 470 7.55 20.50 13.00
N ALA A 471 7.06 21.46 13.79
CA ALA A 471 5.68 21.95 13.66
C ALA A 471 5.55 22.79 12.37
N ASN A 472 4.95 22.20 11.35
CA ASN A 472 4.76 22.77 10.02
C ASN A 472 3.39 23.42 9.83
N ILE A 473 3.33 24.31 8.84
CA ILE A 473 2.13 24.93 8.30
C ILE A 473 2.05 24.56 6.82
N LEU A 474 1.19 23.60 6.50
CA LEU A 474 1.01 23.07 5.15
C LEU A 474 -0.33 23.56 4.59
N SER A 475 -0.32 23.96 3.31
CA SER A 475 -1.52 24.38 2.58
C SER A 475 -1.55 23.71 1.22
N GLY A 476 -2.56 22.90 0.91
CA GLY A 476 -2.73 22.22 -0.39
C GLY A 476 -3.03 23.22 -1.50
N GLY A 477 -4.12 23.97 -1.34
CA GLY A 477 -4.52 25.01 -2.29
C GLY A 477 -5.82 24.65 -2.97
N TRP A 478 -5.78 24.44 -4.29
CA TRP A 478 -6.88 23.77 -5.00
C TRP A 478 -6.34 22.46 -5.56
N GLY A 479 -7.23 21.50 -5.77
CA GLY A 479 -6.84 20.15 -6.19
C GLY A 479 -7.19 19.17 -5.09
N ASP A 480 -7.14 17.89 -5.40
CA ASP A 480 -7.30 16.83 -4.41
C ASP A 480 -5.91 16.56 -3.80
N ASP A 481 -5.56 17.29 -2.73
CA ASP A 481 -4.22 17.36 -2.17
C ASP A 481 -3.96 16.28 -1.10
N VAL A 482 -2.69 15.88 -0.92
CA VAL A 482 -2.24 15.01 0.17
C VAL A 482 -1.28 15.78 1.07
N LEU A 483 -1.59 15.86 2.36
CA LEU A 483 -0.83 16.61 3.35
C LEU A 483 -0.36 15.69 4.47
N ASP A 484 0.95 15.61 4.66
CA ASP A 484 1.59 14.84 5.74
C ASP A 484 2.62 15.70 6.48
N GLY A 485 2.30 16.08 7.72
CA GLY A 485 3.19 16.86 8.58
C GLY A 485 4.33 16.06 9.21
N LEU A 486 4.26 14.72 9.15
CA LEU A 486 5.09 13.80 9.94
C LEU A 486 4.93 14.06 11.46
N THR A 487 5.95 13.69 12.25
CA THR A 487 5.89 13.67 13.72
C THR A 487 5.65 15.02 14.43
N GLY A 488 5.55 16.11 13.67
CA GLY A 488 5.38 17.48 14.12
C GLY A 488 4.06 17.71 14.86
N ALA A 489 3.75 18.97 15.18
CA ALA A 489 2.42 19.34 15.68
C ALA A 489 1.87 20.35 14.70
N ASP A 490 1.18 19.82 13.70
CA ASP A 490 1.11 20.47 12.40
C ASP A 490 -0.22 21.14 12.16
N ARG A 491 -0.20 22.15 11.29
CA ARG A 491 -1.41 22.82 10.81
C ARG A 491 -1.52 22.54 9.32
N MET A 492 -2.49 21.72 8.96
CA MET A 492 -2.71 21.31 7.59
C MET A 492 -4.04 21.90 7.10
N LEU A 493 -3.98 22.64 6.01
CA LEU A 493 -5.11 23.25 5.31
C LEU A 493 -5.18 22.66 3.91
N GLY A 494 -6.17 21.83 3.63
CA GLY A 494 -6.38 21.19 2.32
C GLY A 494 -6.72 22.25 1.29
N GLY A 495 -7.88 22.89 1.45
CA GLY A 495 -8.33 23.94 0.57
C GLY A 495 -9.51 23.44 -0.24
N THR A 496 -9.51 23.62 -1.56
CA THR A 496 -10.64 23.14 -2.40
C THR A 496 -10.27 21.90 -3.18
N GLY A 497 -11.14 20.90 -3.19
CA GLY A 497 -10.87 19.56 -3.74
C GLY A 497 -11.09 18.53 -2.64
N ASN A 498 -10.87 17.26 -2.91
CA ASN A 498 -10.99 16.21 -1.89
C ASN A 498 -9.61 15.91 -1.31
N ASP A 499 -9.33 16.49 -0.15
CA ASP A 499 -8.00 16.48 0.42
C ASP A 499 -7.81 15.31 1.38
N THR A 500 -6.57 14.86 1.54
CA THR A 500 -6.18 13.78 2.45
C THR A 500 -5.13 14.27 3.45
N TYR A 501 -5.38 14.05 4.73
CA TYR A 501 -4.51 14.41 5.84
C TYR A 501 -3.96 13.18 6.53
N TYR A 502 -2.65 13.14 6.74
CA TYR A 502 -2.02 12.19 7.64
C TYR A 502 -1.83 12.80 9.02
N VAL A 503 -2.31 12.10 10.04
CA VAL A 503 -2.28 12.57 11.43
C VAL A 503 -1.61 11.51 12.31
N ASP A 504 -0.53 11.93 12.97
CA ASP A 504 0.24 11.07 13.88
C ASP A 504 0.48 11.70 15.26
N ASN A 505 0.19 13.00 15.39
CA ASN A 505 0.41 13.76 16.60
C ASN A 505 -0.90 14.36 17.12
N ILE A 506 -1.12 14.27 18.43
CA ILE A 506 -2.30 14.85 19.07
C ILE A 506 -2.38 16.38 18.94
N GLY A 507 -1.25 17.02 18.60
CA GLY A 507 -1.14 18.44 18.34
C GLY A 507 -1.55 18.87 16.94
N ASP A 508 -1.76 17.92 16.02
CA ASP A 508 -2.11 18.21 14.63
C ASP A 508 -3.48 18.88 14.52
N GLN A 509 -3.65 19.61 13.42
CA GLN A 509 -4.89 20.32 13.10
C GLN A 509 -5.17 20.17 11.62
N THR A 510 -6.28 19.50 11.31
CA THR A 510 -6.87 19.49 9.97
C THR A 510 -7.89 20.64 9.88
N ILE A 511 -7.76 21.47 8.86
CA ILE A 511 -8.50 22.72 8.74
C ILE A 511 -9.24 22.72 7.41
N GLU A 512 -10.56 22.64 7.47
CA GLU A 512 -11.41 22.64 6.28
C GLU A 512 -12.46 23.75 6.26
N GLY A 513 -12.72 24.28 5.05
CA GLY A 513 -13.80 25.22 4.79
C GLY A 513 -15.12 24.54 4.43
N PHE A 514 -16.19 25.33 4.42
CA PHE A 514 -17.52 24.78 4.13
C PHE A 514 -17.70 24.55 2.62
N LYS A 515 -17.95 23.29 2.24
CA LYS A 515 -18.16 22.84 0.85
C LYS A 515 -16.94 23.04 -0.04
N GLU A 516 -15.75 22.83 0.51
CA GLU A 516 -14.52 22.87 -0.26
C GLU A 516 -14.13 21.48 -0.79
N GLY A 517 -14.65 20.41 -0.20
CA GLY A 517 -14.27 19.04 -0.55
C GLY A 517 -15.16 17.96 0.04
N ASN A 518 -14.70 16.72 -0.12
CA ASN A 518 -15.07 15.57 0.70
C ASN A 518 -13.77 14.96 1.24
N ASP A 519 -13.36 15.42 2.43
CA ASP A 519 -11.98 15.33 2.85
C ASP A 519 -11.76 14.12 3.78
N THR A 520 -10.53 13.60 3.79
CA THR A 520 -10.17 12.36 4.48
C THR A 520 -9.04 12.58 5.46
N VAL A 521 -9.23 12.11 6.69
CA VAL A 521 -8.14 11.95 7.66
C VAL A 521 -7.74 10.48 7.74
N ILE A 522 -6.46 10.21 7.58
CA ILE A 522 -5.82 8.93 7.88
C ILE A 522 -5.04 9.13 9.18
N SER A 523 -5.42 8.41 10.24
CA SER A 523 -4.86 8.61 11.58
C SER A 523 -4.26 7.35 12.16
N VAL A 524 -3.01 7.43 12.63
CA VAL A 524 -2.36 6.36 13.43
C VAL A 524 -2.65 6.47 14.93
N ILE A 525 -3.33 7.55 15.35
CA ILE A 525 -3.74 7.82 16.73
C ILE A 525 -5.27 7.93 16.87
N ASP A 526 -5.77 7.94 18.12
CA ASP A 526 -7.16 8.28 18.40
C ASP A 526 -7.47 9.69 17.85
N TRP A 527 -8.55 9.82 17.06
CA TRP A 527 -8.84 11.07 16.37
C TRP A 527 -10.32 11.47 16.41
N THR A 528 -10.54 12.77 16.41
CA THR A 528 -11.87 13.40 16.29
C THR A 528 -11.83 14.36 15.11
N LEU A 529 -12.72 14.16 14.14
CA LEU A 529 -12.77 14.99 12.94
C LEU A 529 -13.06 16.45 13.30
N GLY A 530 -12.29 17.35 12.68
CA GLY A 530 -12.60 18.78 12.63
C GLY A 530 -13.93 19.04 11.92
N SER A 531 -14.43 20.29 12.01
CA SER A 531 -15.62 20.67 11.24
C SER A 531 -15.35 20.60 9.73
N ASN A 532 -16.37 20.23 8.95
CA ASN A 532 -16.30 20.11 7.48
C ASN A 532 -15.34 19.04 6.95
N VAL A 533 -14.90 18.11 7.79
CA VAL A 533 -14.18 16.93 7.33
C VAL A 533 -15.14 15.74 7.37
N GLU A 534 -15.22 14.99 6.29
CA GLU A 534 -16.25 13.96 6.12
C GLU A 534 -15.74 12.56 6.48
N ASN A 535 -14.49 12.23 6.16
CA ASN A 535 -13.99 10.86 6.22
C ASN A 535 -12.87 10.70 7.25
N LEU A 536 -12.92 9.60 8.01
CA LEU A 536 -11.85 9.16 8.92
C LEU A 536 -11.50 7.71 8.62
N THR A 537 -10.22 7.43 8.46
CA THR A 537 -9.67 6.08 8.44
C THR A 537 -8.66 5.95 9.58
N LEU A 538 -8.91 5.03 10.50
CA LEU A 538 -7.95 4.67 11.54
C LEU A 538 -7.01 3.60 11.01
N ILE A 539 -5.71 3.78 11.25
CA ILE A 539 -4.65 2.82 10.95
C ILE A 539 -3.75 2.62 12.17
N GLY A 540 -2.81 1.68 12.11
CA GLY A 540 -1.82 1.48 13.16
C GLY A 540 -2.43 1.20 14.55
N GLY A 541 -2.03 2.00 15.54
CA GLY A 541 -2.38 1.81 16.96
C GLY A 541 -3.64 2.56 17.42
N ALA A 542 -4.34 3.25 16.53
CA ALA A 542 -5.54 4.01 16.86
C ALA A 542 -6.68 3.09 17.33
N LEU A 543 -7.36 3.45 18.42
CA LEU A 543 -8.47 2.69 18.98
C LEU A 543 -9.79 3.45 18.92
N ARG A 544 -9.77 4.78 18.78
CA ARG A 544 -10.98 5.61 18.77
C ARG A 544 -11.06 6.55 17.58
N GLY A 545 -12.21 6.54 16.93
CA GLY A 545 -12.59 7.49 15.89
C GLY A 545 -13.88 8.20 16.25
N THR A 546 -13.93 9.51 16.05
CA THR A 546 -15.14 10.30 16.31
C THR A 546 -15.39 11.24 15.14
N GLY A 547 -16.61 11.21 14.62
CA GLY A 547 -17.09 12.12 13.59
C GLY A 547 -17.34 13.53 14.13
N ASN A 548 -18.14 14.29 13.40
CA ASN A 548 -18.56 15.65 13.74
C ASN A 548 -20.09 15.78 13.61
N SER A 549 -20.61 16.93 13.19
CA SER A 549 -22.06 17.15 13.07
C SER A 549 -22.61 16.93 11.66
N SER A 550 -21.76 16.54 10.72
CA SER A 550 -22.07 16.27 9.32
C SER A 550 -22.18 14.76 9.10
N SER A 551 -22.71 14.34 7.95
CA SER A 551 -22.62 12.93 7.54
C SER A 551 -21.17 12.51 7.36
N ASN A 552 -20.71 11.58 8.20
CA ASN A 552 -19.34 11.10 8.21
C ASN A 552 -19.21 9.65 7.73
N ARG A 553 -18.06 9.33 7.16
CA ARG A 553 -17.63 7.94 6.93
C ARG A 553 -16.43 7.62 7.82
N LEU A 554 -16.63 6.74 8.80
CA LEU A 554 -15.59 6.31 9.72
C LEU A 554 -15.24 4.85 9.45
N THR A 555 -13.97 4.58 9.13
CA THR A 555 -13.43 3.23 8.93
C THR A 555 -12.37 2.97 9.99
N ALA A 556 -12.58 1.95 10.83
CA ALA A 556 -11.61 1.52 11.82
C ALA A 556 -10.54 0.59 11.22
N ASN A 557 -9.50 0.30 12.01
CA ASN A 557 -8.54 -0.76 11.72
C ASN A 557 -9.03 -2.09 12.31
N ASP A 558 -8.22 -3.14 12.20
CA ASP A 558 -8.57 -4.50 12.64
C ASP A 558 -8.41 -4.75 14.17
N SER A 559 -8.34 -3.68 14.98
CA SER A 559 -8.28 -3.78 16.45
C SER A 559 -9.69 -3.75 17.03
N GLY A 560 -9.83 -3.89 18.36
CA GLY A 560 -11.11 -3.57 19.01
C GLY A 560 -11.30 -2.05 19.12
N ASN A 561 -12.09 -1.47 18.23
CA ASN A 561 -12.22 -0.03 18.04
C ASN A 561 -13.51 0.55 18.64
N PHE A 562 -13.50 1.86 18.90
CA PHE A 562 -14.67 2.65 19.27
C PHE A 562 -14.92 3.72 18.21
N LEU A 563 -16.04 3.64 17.51
CA LEU A 563 -16.47 4.61 16.51
C LEU A 563 -17.73 5.32 16.96
N TYR A 564 -17.73 6.64 16.84
CA TYR A 564 -18.85 7.51 17.20
C TYR A 564 -19.18 8.44 16.02
N GLY A 565 -20.34 8.27 15.38
CA GLY A 565 -20.81 9.13 14.27
C GLY A 565 -21.24 10.51 14.73
N LEU A 566 -21.98 10.56 15.85
CA LEU A 566 -22.56 11.74 16.51
C LEU A 566 -23.85 12.25 15.87
N LYS A 567 -23.80 13.20 14.93
CA LYS A 567 -24.98 13.69 14.21
C LYS A 567 -24.68 13.65 12.72
N GLY A 568 -25.70 13.39 11.93
CA GLY A 568 -25.53 13.22 10.49
C GLY A 568 -26.01 11.84 10.11
N ASN A 569 -26.13 11.56 8.82
CA ASN A 569 -26.32 10.18 8.38
C ASN A 569 -24.93 9.60 8.16
N ASP A 570 -24.46 8.78 9.09
CA ASP A 570 -23.09 8.33 9.17
C ASP A 570 -22.93 6.90 8.63
N VAL A 571 -21.74 6.58 8.15
CA VAL A 571 -21.35 5.20 7.78
C VAL A 571 -20.15 4.79 8.64
N LEU A 572 -20.35 3.84 9.54
CA LEU A 572 -19.33 3.33 10.45
C LEU A 572 -18.97 1.89 10.06
N THR A 573 -17.68 1.61 9.85
CA THR A 573 -17.16 0.27 9.55
C THR A 573 -16.11 -0.12 10.58
N GLY A 574 -16.40 -1.14 11.40
CA GLY A 574 -15.57 -1.62 12.51
C GLY A 574 -14.32 -2.37 12.06
N GLY A 575 -14.45 -3.24 11.06
CA GLY A 575 -13.33 -4.01 10.54
C GLY A 575 -13.27 -5.40 11.18
N ALA A 576 -12.07 -5.90 11.49
CA ALA A 576 -11.96 -7.02 12.43
C ALA A 576 -11.81 -6.49 13.86
N GLY A 577 -12.11 -7.30 14.88
CA GLY A 577 -11.89 -6.88 16.26
C GLY A 577 -13.04 -7.22 17.18
N LYS A 578 -13.30 -6.33 18.13
CA LYS A 578 -14.47 -6.35 18.99
C LYS A 578 -14.86 -4.91 19.14
N ASP A 579 -15.74 -4.48 18.27
CA ASP A 579 -15.92 -3.08 17.99
C ASP A 579 -17.15 -2.53 18.70
N TRP A 580 -17.08 -1.25 19.03
CA TRP A 580 -18.18 -0.45 19.51
C TRP A 580 -18.51 0.59 18.46
N LEU A 581 -19.66 0.46 17.81
CA LEU A 581 -20.14 1.40 16.81
C LEU A 581 -21.39 2.10 17.35
N GLU A 582 -21.35 3.42 17.40
CA GLU A 582 -22.46 4.27 17.82
C GLU A 582 -22.74 5.33 16.75
N GLY A 583 -23.87 5.21 16.04
CA GLY A 583 -24.26 6.13 14.96
C GLY A 583 -24.61 7.51 15.51
N GLY A 584 -25.66 7.58 16.33
CA GLY A 584 -26.05 8.81 17.04
C GLY A 584 -27.37 9.37 16.53
N GLU A 585 -27.41 10.64 16.11
CA GLU A 585 -28.59 11.23 15.49
C GLU A 585 -28.49 11.18 13.95
N GLY A 586 -29.40 10.46 13.30
CA GLY A 586 -29.50 10.44 11.84
C GLY A 586 -29.87 9.05 11.34
N ASN A 587 -29.89 8.87 10.03
CA ASN A 587 -30.09 7.53 9.47
C ASN A 587 -28.73 6.92 9.18
N ASP A 588 -28.23 6.13 10.13
CA ASP A 588 -26.85 5.64 10.11
C ASP A 588 -26.74 4.24 9.50
N GLU A 589 -25.58 3.93 8.93
CA GLU A 589 -25.20 2.60 8.47
C GLU A 589 -24.01 2.10 9.30
N LEU A 590 -24.22 1.06 10.11
CA LEU A 590 -23.20 0.46 10.94
C LEU A 590 -22.88 -0.95 10.44
N ILE A 591 -21.59 -1.20 10.20
CA ILE A 591 -21.05 -2.48 9.74
C ILE A 591 -20.00 -2.91 10.77
N GLY A 592 -20.31 -3.91 11.60
CA GLY A 592 -19.39 -4.46 12.61
C GLY A 592 -18.17 -5.08 11.95
N GLY A 593 -18.38 -6.16 11.22
CA GLY A 593 -17.34 -6.83 10.45
C GLY A 593 -17.02 -8.19 11.05
N ALA A 594 -15.77 -8.47 11.40
CA ALA A 594 -15.40 -9.73 12.04
C ALA A 594 -15.09 -9.51 13.52
N GLY A 595 -15.92 -10.02 14.43
CA GLY A 595 -15.74 -9.73 15.83
C GLY A 595 -16.94 -10.11 16.66
N ASP A 596 -16.85 -9.93 17.97
CA ASP A 596 -18.08 -9.88 18.78
C ASP A 596 -18.39 -8.40 19.00
N ASP A 597 -19.18 -7.81 18.11
CA ASP A 597 -19.33 -6.36 18.01
C ASP A 597 -20.57 -5.84 18.75
N ILE A 598 -20.56 -4.57 19.09
CA ILE A 598 -21.68 -3.84 19.70
C ILE A 598 -22.08 -2.72 18.76
N LEU A 599 -23.29 -2.81 18.22
CA LEU A 599 -23.85 -1.81 17.31
C LEU A 599 -25.02 -1.09 17.99
N ILE A 600 -24.93 0.24 18.05
CA ILE A 600 -25.94 1.16 18.57
C ILE A 600 -26.25 2.15 17.44
N GLY A 601 -27.40 1.97 16.76
CA GLY A 601 -27.81 2.88 15.69
C GLY A 601 -28.01 4.30 16.22
N GLY A 602 -28.95 4.45 17.16
CA GLY A 602 -29.26 5.72 17.77
C GLY A 602 -30.66 6.18 17.36
N ALA A 603 -30.84 7.47 17.11
CA ALA A 603 -32.14 8.04 16.79
C ALA A 603 -32.34 8.14 15.28
N HIS A 604 -33.59 7.88 14.84
CA HIS A 604 -34.07 7.80 13.45
C HIS A 604 -33.95 6.38 12.90
N ARG A 605 -33.71 6.21 11.60
CA ARG A 605 -33.79 4.89 10.96
C ARG A 605 -32.41 4.44 10.54
N ASP A 606 -31.89 3.49 11.28
CA ASP A 606 -30.56 2.95 11.10
C ASP A 606 -30.57 1.61 10.38
N THR A 607 -29.45 1.29 9.75
CA THR A 607 -29.16 0.01 9.11
C THR A 607 -27.94 -0.60 9.78
N LEU A 608 -28.11 -1.79 10.37
CA LEU A 608 -27.11 -2.46 11.18
C LEU A 608 -26.76 -3.81 10.56
N THR A 609 -25.46 -4.07 10.39
CA THR A 609 -24.92 -5.34 9.90
C THR A 609 -23.83 -5.80 10.86
N GLY A 610 -24.04 -6.94 11.53
CA GLY A 610 -23.12 -7.46 12.54
C GLY A 610 -21.86 -8.06 11.91
N GLY A 611 -22.05 -8.98 10.97
CA GLY A 611 -20.99 -9.70 10.27
C GLY A 611 -20.65 -11.05 10.89
N GLU A 612 -19.36 -11.38 10.95
CA GLU A 612 -18.87 -12.63 11.53
C GLU A 612 -18.66 -12.49 13.04
N GLY A 613 -19.41 -13.23 13.85
CA GLY A 613 -19.12 -13.41 15.27
C GLY A 613 -20.36 -13.17 16.12
N ARG A 614 -20.24 -12.99 17.43
CA ARG A 614 -21.41 -12.90 18.33
C ARG A 614 -21.77 -11.46 18.58
N ASP A 615 -22.61 -10.92 17.71
CA ASP A 615 -22.89 -9.49 17.70
C ASP A 615 -24.05 -9.12 18.63
N THR A 616 -23.97 -7.89 19.15
CA THR A 616 -24.97 -7.30 20.02
C THR A 616 -25.54 -6.05 19.38
N PHE A 617 -26.80 -6.13 18.97
CA PHE A 617 -27.58 -4.98 18.51
C PHE A 617 -28.26 -4.35 19.72
N ARG A 618 -27.75 -3.22 20.21
CA ARG A 618 -28.16 -2.61 21.48
C ARG A 618 -29.03 -1.38 21.27
N TYR A 619 -30.10 -1.30 22.05
CA TYR A 619 -31.02 -0.16 22.09
C TYR A 619 -31.08 0.41 23.50
N THR A 620 -30.95 1.72 23.63
CA THR A 620 -30.92 2.44 24.91
C THR A 620 -32.23 3.17 25.21
N ALA A 621 -33.07 3.42 24.20
CA ALA A 621 -34.34 4.11 24.38
C ALA A 621 -35.42 3.66 23.38
N VAL A 622 -36.67 3.72 23.83
CA VAL A 622 -37.87 3.45 22.99
C VAL A 622 -37.97 4.39 21.78
N SER A 623 -37.38 5.58 21.88
CA SER A 623 -37.41 6.58 20.81
C SER A 623 -36.46 6.29 19.64
N GLU A 624 -35.52 5.36 19.82
CA GLU A 624 -34.53 4.99 18.79
C GLU A 624 -35.24 4.30 17.63
N SER A 625 -36.11 3.32 17.92
CA SER A 625 -36.74 2.49 16.89
C SER A 625 -38.27 2.51 16.98
N LYS A 626 -38.91 3.53 16.39
CA LYS A 626 -40.37 3.73 16.53
C LYS A 626 -41.10 3.96 15.21
N GLY A 627 -42.12 3.13 14.96
CA GLY A 627 -43.14 3.40 13.95
C GLY A 627 -42.59 3.42 12.52
N GLY A 628 -42.49 4.60 11.92
CA GLY A 628 -41.90 4.76 10.57
C GLY A 628 -40.38 4.68 10.57
N ASP A 629 -39.74 4.90 11.71
CA ASP A 629 -38.29 4.97 11.87
C ASP A 629 -37.83 3.74 12.66
N MET A 630 -38.16 2.55 12.14
CA MET A 630 -37.69 1.29 12.73
C MET A 630 -36.39 0.88 12.09
N ASP A 631 -35.44 0.50 12.92
CA ASP A 631 -34.11 0.08 12.49
C ASP A 631 -34.15 -1.28 11.83
N ARG A 632 -33.17 -1.47 10.96
CA ARG A 632 -33.07 -2.63 10.09
C ARG A 632 -31.79 -3.37 10.42
N ILE A 633 -31.91 -4.61 10.86
CA ILE A 633 -30.77 -5.51 11.02
C ILE A 633 -30.74 -6.42 9.79
N LEU A 634 -29.63 -6.41 9.07
CA LEU A 634 -29.54 -7.07 7.77
C LEU A 634 -29.19 -8.56 7.86
N ASP A 635 -28.38 -8.97 8.84
CA ASP A 635 -27.71 -10.28 8.83
C ASP A 635 -27.79 -11.05 10.17
N PHE A 636 -28.78 -10.74 11.01
CA PHE A 636 -28.94 -11.31 12.35
C PHE A 636 -28.84 -12.85 12.37
N THR A 637 -27.78 -13.41 12.96
CA THR A 637 -27.55 -14.85 13.05
C THR A 637 -28.15 -15.43 14.33
N LYS A 638 -29.32 -16.06 14.20
CA LYS A 638 -30.03 -16.67 15.34
C LYS A 638 -29.16 -17.68 16.13
N GLY A 639 -29.17 -17.54 17.45
CA GLY A 639 -28.45 -18.42 18.39
C GLY A 639 -26.96 -18.08 18.51
N GLN A 640 -26.50 -17.09 17.78
CA GLN A 640 -25.16 -16.52 17.84
C GLN A 640 -25.25 -15.08 18.36
N ASP A 641 -26.02 -14.26 17.65
CA ASP A 641 -26.24 -12.84 17.90
C ASP A 641 -27.36 -12.61 18.90
N VAL A 642 -27.39 -11.40 19.47
CA VAL A 642 -28.38 -10.98 20.46
C VAL A 642 -28.87 -9.56 20.23
N ILE A 643 -30.15 -9.34 20.52
CA ILE A 643 -30.73 -8.00 20.60
C ILE A 643 -30.79 -7.59 22.07
N ASP A 644 -30.07 -6.53 22.44
CA ASP A 644 -29.99 -6.03 23.81
C ASP A 644 -30.98 -4.90 24.04
N LEU A 645 -32.03 -5.20 24.79
CA LEU A 645 -33.09 -4.27 25.19
C LEU A 645 -33.03 -3.98 26.70
N SER A 646 -31.97 -4.40 27.39
CA SER A 646 -31.86 -4.35 28.86
C SER A 646 -31.84 -2.92 29.42
N LEU A 647 -31.59 -1.92 28.58
CA LEU A 647 -31.61 -0.51 28.95
C LEU A 647 -32.98 0.15 28.75
N ILE A 648 -33.92 -0.52 28.09
CA ILE A 648 -35.28 -0.02 27.89
C ILE A 648 -36.15 -0.44 29.08
N ASP A 649 -36.61 0.56 29.83
CA ASP A 649 -37.56 0.32 30.92
C ASP A 649 -38.94 -0.11 30.39
N ALA A 650 -39.27 -1.37 30.65
CA ALA A 650 -40.48 -2.02 30.17
C ALA A 650 -41.76 -1.52 30.85
N ASN A 651 -41.68 -0.76 31.96
CA ASN A 651 -42.86 -0.14 32.58
C ASN A 651 -42.53 1.14 33.38
N ARG A 652 -42.52 2.28 32.69
CA ARG A 652 -42.22 3.60 33.29
C ARG A 652 -43.08 4.03 34.49
N ASN A 653 -44.18 3.33 34.79
CA ASN A 653 -45.03 3.60 35.95
C ASN A 653 -44.60 2.81 37.22
N ALA A 654 -43.70 1.84 37.07
CA ALA A 654 -43.11 1.10 38.17
C ALA A 654 -41.71 1.64 38.49
N SER A 655 -41.26 1.42 39.73
CA SER A 655 -39.97 1.94 40.19
C SER A 655 -38.83 1.04 39.73
N GLY A 656 -37.77 1.63 39.19
CA GLY A 656 -36.58 0.94 38.68
C GLY A 656 -36.68 0.62 37.19
N ASN A 657 -35.71 -0.11 36.66
CA ASN A 657 -35.76 -0.64 35.28
C ASN A 657 -36.43 -2.02 35.31
N GLN A 658 -37.58 -2.18 34.65
CA GLN A 658 -38.25 -3.48 34.56
C GLN A 658 -37.89 -4.20 33.26
N ALA A 659 -37.67 -5.51 33.37
CA ALA A 659 -37.39 -6.37 32.24
C ALA A 659 -38.62 -6.61 31.36
N MET A 660 -38.40 -6.77 30.06
CA MET A 660 -39.47 -7.16 29.14
C MET A 660 -39.87 -8.64 29.31
N THR A 661 -41.11 -8.95 28.98
CA THR A 661 -41.65 -10.31 28.94
C THR A 661 -41.85 -10.74 27.49
N PHE A 662 -41.06 -11.70 27.01
CA PHE A 662 -41.21 -12.28 25.67
C PHE A 662 -42.44 -13.20 25.60
N ILE A 663 -43.40 -12.87 24.73
CA ILE A 663 -44.67 -13.60 24.56
C ILE A 663 -44.74 -14.39 23.24
N GLY A 664 -43.64 -14.47 22.47
CA GLY A 664 -43.60 -15.15 21.17
C GLY A 664 -44.41 -14.41 20.12
N THR A 665 -45.34 -15.09 19.45
CA THR A 665 -46.23 -14.51 18.42
C THR A 665 -47.61 -14.12 18.97
N GLY A 666 -47.76 -14.03 20.29
CA GLY A 666 -49.03 -13.69 20.93
C GLY A 666 -49.41 -12.23 20.75
N GLU A 667 -50.71 -11.95 20.71
CA GLU A 667 -51.23 -10.57 20.74
C GLU A 667 -50.95 -9.89 22.08
N PHE A 668 -50.71 -8.58 22.06
CA PHE A 668 -50.53 -7.79 23.28
C PHE A 668 -51.79 -7.86 24.16
N THR A 669 -51.61 -8.14 25.45
CA THR A 669 -52.72 -8.30 26.41
C THR A 669 -52.96 -7.06 27.25
N ARG A 670 -52.50 -5.89 26.77
CA ARG A 670 -52.57 -4.60 27.49
C ARG A 670 -51.88 -4.64 28.85
N LYS A 671 -50.72 -5.32 28.88
CA LYS A 671 -49.79 -5.33 30.00
C LYS A 671 -48.51 -4.69 29.51
N ALA A 672 -48.02 -3.69 30.22
CA ALA A 672 -46.75 -3.05 29.92
C ALA A 672 -45.61 -4.06 29.90
N GLY A 673 -44.64 -3.84 29.02
CA GLY A 673 -43.40 -4.60 28.93
C GLY A 673 -43.54 -5.91 28.19
N GLN A 674 -44.45 -6.01 27.22
CA GLN A 674 -44.57 -7.21 26.39
C GLN A 674 -43.74 -7.07 25.11
N LEU A 675 -42.96 -8.10 24.79
CA LEU A 675 -42.16 -8.22 23.57
C LEU A 675 -42.68 -9.39 22.74
N ARG A 676 -42.95 -9.15 21.45
CA ARG A 676 -43.41 -10.15 20.49
C ARG A 676 -42.59 -10.10 19.20
N TYR A 677 -42.77 -11.12 18.38
CA TYR A 677 -42.36 -11.06 16.97
C TYR A 677 -43.49 -11.52 16.05
N GLU A 678 -43.46 -11.06 14.81
CA GLU A 678 -44.37 -11.44 13.74
C GLU A 678 -43.57 -11.76 12.47
N LEU A 679 -43.94 -12.86 11.81
CA LEU A 679 -43.37 -13.23 10.52
C LEU A 679 -44.16 -12.50 9.43
N ARG A 680 -43.47 -11.65 8.65
CA ARG A 680 -43.97 -10.99 7.44
C ARG A 680 -43.40 -11.71 6.22
N ASP A 681 -43.95 -11.45 5.03
CA ASP A 681 -43.58 -12.19 3.81
C ASP A 681 -42.07 -12.06 3.45
N ASP A 682 -41.44 -10.95 3.83
CA ASP A 682 -40.06 -10.58 3.47
C ASP A 682 -39.16 -10.24 4.68
N TYR A 683 -39.66 -10.27 5.92
CA TYR A 683 -38.87 -9.96 7.13
C TYR A 683 -39.49 -10.51 8.41
N THR A 684 -38.71 -10.53 9.50
CA THR A 684 -39.25 -10.72 10.86
C THR A 684 -39.39 -9.37 11.54
N LEU A 685 -40.59 -9.04 11.99
CA LEU A 685 -40.89 -7.83 12.75
C LEU A 685 -40.85 -8.13 14.25
N ILE A 686 -40.04 -7.40 15.01
CA ILE A 686 -40.05 -7.43 16.47
C ILE A 686 -40.80 -6.19 16.96
N GLU A 687 -41.66 -6.34 17.96
CA GLU A 687 -42.44 -5.23 18.51
C GLU A 687 -42.52 -5.32 20.03
N ALA A 688 -42.44 -4.16 20.70
CA ALA A 688 -42.66 -4.06 22.14
C ALA A 688 -43.76 -3.06 22.49
N ASP A 689 -44.67 -3.45 23.40
CA ASP A 689 -45.64 -2.58 24.08
C ASP A 689 -45.09 -2.27 25.47
N VAL A 690 -44.51 -1.08 25.65
CA VAL A 690 -43.88 -0.67 26.92
C VAL A 690 -44.85 0.09 27.82
N ASN A 691 -45.95 0.61 27.28
CA ASN A 691 -46.91 1.43 28.03
C ASN A 691 -48.18 0.67 28.47
N GLY A 692 -48.43 -0.51 27.90
CA GLY A 692 -49.54 -1.40 28.21
C GLY A 692 -50.88 -1.03 27.55
N ASP A 693 -50.90 -0.21 26.51
CA ASP A 693 -52.12 0.17 25.79
C ASP A 693 -52.59 -0.87 24.76
N GLY A 694 -51.76 -1.90 24.51
CA GLY A 694 -51.99 -2.96 23.55
C GLY A 694 -51.51 -2.63 22.13
N LYS A 695 -50.66 -1.62 21.95
CA LYS A 695 -50.03 -1.25 20.68
C LYS A 695 -48.51 -1.25 20.82
N ALA A 696 -47.83 -1.47 19.70
CA ALA A 696 -46.37 -1.36 19.66
C ALA A 696 -45.93 0.10 19.88
N ASP A 697 -44.99 0.28 20.80
CA ASP A 697 -44.28 1.54 21.07
C ASP A 697 -42.90 1.59 20.41
N PHE A 698 -42.33 0.41 20.13
CA PHE A 698 -40.99 0.17 19.61
C PHE A 698 -41.04 -0.99 18.61
N GLY A 699 -40.19 -0.97 17.57
CA GLY A 699 -40.06 -2.11 16.66
C GLY A 699 -38.75 -2.16 15.89
N ILE A 700 -38.34 -3.37 15.53
CA ILE A 700 -37.10 -3.68 14.78
C ILE A 700 -37.46 -4.58 13.60
N ARG A 701 -36.84 -4.35 12.45
CA ARG A 701 -36.98 -5.20 11.26
C ARG A 701 -35.72 -6.06 11.05
N LEU A 702 -35.88 -7.39 10.98
CA LEU A 702 -34.83 -8.31 10.56
C LEU A 702 -35.06 -8.71 9.10
N GLU A 703 -34.20 -8.24 8.18
CA GLU A 703 -34.44 -8.27 6.72
C GLU A 703 -34.22 -9.63 6.07
N GLU A 704 -33.21 -10.37 6.51
CA GLU A 704 -32.98 -11.70 5.99
C GLU A 704 -33.62 -12.73 6.93
N PHE A 705 -34.45 -13.62 6.39
CA PHE A 705 -35.04 -14.80 7.05
C PHE A 705 -36.28 -14.61 7.95
N HIS A 706 -37.21 -15.57 7.84
CA HIS A 706 -38.36 -15.77 8.73
C HIS A 706 -37.90 -16.40 10.06
N TYR A 707 -37.26 -15.62 10.92
CA TYR A 707 -36.75 -16.09 12.22
C TYR A 707 -37.88 -16.42 13.19
N LYS A 708 -37.94 -17.69 13.61
CA LYS A 708 -38.73 -18.08 14.79
C LYS A 708 -37.93 -17.76 16.04
N LEU A 709 -38.06 -16.54 16.55
CA LEU A 709 -37.30 -16.04 17.70
C LEU A 709 -37.73 -16.72 19.02
N ALA A 710 -36.78 -16.78 19.96
CA ALA A 710 -36.94 -17.26 21.32
C ALA A 710 -36.41 -16.22 22.32
N ALA A 711 -36.76 -16.37 23.61
CA ALA A 711 -36.30 -15.45 24.65
C ALA A 711 -34.77 -15.38 24.78
N SER A 712 -34.04 -16.41 24.33
CA SER A 712 -32.57 -16.44 24.32
C SER A 712 -31.92 -15.57 23.26
N ASP A 713 -32.68 -15.12 22.27
CA ASP A 713 -32.20 -14.22 21.20
C ASP A 713 -32.16 -12.75 21.68
N PHE A 714 -32.54 -12.50 22.94
CA PHE A 714 -32.63 -11.18 23.55
C PHE A 714 -31.91 -11.11 24.91
N ILE A 715 -31.42 -9.92 25.25
CA ILE A 715 -31.08 -9.52 26.61
C ILE A 715 -32.19 -8.57 27.08
N LEU A 716 -32.95 -8.97 28.12
CA LEU A 716 -34.21 -8.32 28.55
C LEU A 716 -34.16 -7.74 29.95
#